data_AF-B9FN37-F1
#
_entry.id   AF-B9FN37-F1
#
_cell.length_a   1.000
_cell.length_b   1.000
_cell.length_c   1.000
_cell.angle_alpha   90.00
_cell.angle_beta   90.00
_cell.angle_gamma   90.00
#
_symmetry.space_group_name_H-M   'P 1'
#
loop_
_entity.id
_entity.type
_entity.pdbx_description
1 polymer ?
#
loop_
_entity_poly.entity_id
_entity_poly.type
_entity_poly.pdbx_seq_one_letter_code
_entity_poly.pdbx_strand_id
1 'polypeptide(L)'
;MAKNGGAHGAATLFGLLALASMVKLGFVAGGGHDYAMALRKSILYFQAQRSGVLPPNQRVSWRASSGLFDGKANGVDLVGGYYDAGDNVKFGLPMAFTVTMMSWSILEYGKQMAAAGELRNAMDAVKWGTDYFIKAHPEPDVLYGEVGDGDTDHSCWQRPEDMTTSRQAFRVDPQHPGSDLAAETAAAMAAASIVFRGTYPGYANLLLVHSKQLFEFADKYRGKYDASITVARNYYGSFSGYGDELLWAAAWLFEATEDRSYLEYLAGNGEALGGTGWSINQFGWDVKYPGVQVLAAKFLLQGRAGDHAAALQRYRQNAEFFVCSCVGKGAVNVARTPGGMMYHQRWNNLQFVTSASFLLTVYADFAAISGRGAVHCPAGAAQPFDILKFVKSQVNYILGDNPRGTSYMVGYGASYPRQVHHRGASIVSIKRDPSFVSCQEGYSSWYGREAGNPNLLDGAVVGGPDEYDDFADERDNYEQTEAATYNNAPLLGVLARLAASCGGLKEEEYEQETATPVVNRTSSSSSLPATATAIGIEQNVTGTWARRRRTYYRYAVTVTNRSRGKTVRELHLGVSGLRGRLWGLEEARYGYVPPRWLPALRPGRSLRVFQHSVEEIDLSGHIAVDAEWLAYLGAFRYLRVLKLADCKNVNSSAVWALSGMRTLKELDLSRCSKISDAGIKHIASIESLEKLHVSQTGLTDNGVMAISSLINLRLLDLGGVRFTDKALRSLQVLTQLEHLDIWGSEITNEGASVLIAFTSLSFLNISWTRVTCLPILPTLRCLNMSNCTIHSICNGEFQVLIHLEKLIISAASFGNIDEVFSSILPSSLTYLDMSSCSSSNLYFLGNMRNLEHLDLSYSRIISDAIEYIANIGMNLKFLSLSNSEVTSQALCVLAGTVPSLTTLSLAHTKIDDSALLYISMMPSLRILNLSRTCIKDERIKYSKEEMMELQHQAKSNSSMHVAQLPPELRRSV
;
A
#
# COMPACT_ATOMS: atom_id res chain seq x y z
N MET A 1 -69.97 49.40 -7.35
CA MET A 1 -69.88 49.86 -5.93
C MET A 1 -68.99 48.88 -5.20
N ALA A 2 -67.93 49.42 -4.58
CA ALA A 2 -66.93 48.70 -3.82
C ALA A 2 -67.54 47.99 -2.59
N LYS A 3 -66.81 46.99 -2.06
CA LYS A 3 -66.30 47.10 -0.69
C LYS A 3 -65.19 46.08 -0.41
N ASN A 4 -64.01 46.65 -0.21
CA ASN A 4 -62.86 46.05 0.46
C ASN A 4 -63.11 45.93 1.97
N GLY A 5 -62.46 44.95 2.58
CA GLY A 5 -61.41 45.26 3.55
C GLY A 5 -61.61 44.77 4.97
N GLY A 6 -60.56 44.17 5.53
CA GLY A 6 -60.27 44.23 6.97
C GLY A 6 -59.69 42.96 7.56
N ALA A 7 -58.37 42.93 7.71
CA ALA A 7 -57.58 41.85 8.31
C ALA A 7 -57.42 41.99 9.85
N HIS A 8 -56.75 40.98 10.44
CA HIS A 8 -56.19 40.80 11.80
C HIS A 8 -56.94 39.72 12.61
N GLY A 9 -56.32 38.82 13.36
CA GLY A 9 -54.94 38.60 13.79
C GLY A 9 -54.92 37.33 14.66
N ALA A 10 -53.73 36.76 14.88
CA ALA A 10 -53.47 35.45 15.45
C ALA A 10 -53.88 35.26 16.93
N ALA A 11 -54.20 34.01 17.34
CA ALA A 11 -53.46 33.24 18.36
C ALA A 11 -54.16 31.91 18.74
N THR A 12 -53.36 30.85 18.59
CA THR A 12 -53.41 29.44 19.04
C THR A 12 -53.77 29.18 20.52
N LEU A 13 -54.38 28.01 20.81
CA LEU A 13 -53.88 27.04 21.83
C LEU A 13 -54.62 25.65 21.87
N PHE A 14 -53.82 24.57 21.88
CA PHE A 14 -53.99 23.14 22.31
C PHE A 14 -55.29 22.35 21.99
N GLY A 15 -55.28 21.09 21.53
CA GLY A 15 -54.24 20.07 21.31
C GLY A 15 -54.87 18.65 21.28
N LEU A 16 -54.22 17.71 20.56
CA LEU A 16 -54.52 16.27 20.30
C LEU A 16 -55.46 16.00 19.11
N LEU A 17 -55.05 15.78 17.85
CA LEU A 17 -53.92 15.08 17.20
C LEU A 17 -53.87 13.55 17.42
N ALA A 18 -54.56 12.79 16.55
CA ALA A 18 -54.08 11.54 15.93
C ALA A 18 -55.03 11.08 14.80
N LEU A 19 -54.45 10.62 13.69
CA LEU A 19 -55.06 9.96 12.51
C LEU A 19 -55.86 10.83 11.52
N ALA A 20 -55.16 11.50 10.59
CA ALA A 20 -55.50 11.54 9.16
C ALA A 20 -54.50 12.41 8.37
N SER A 21 -53.35 11.87 7.96
CA SER A 21 -52.55 12.47 6.87
C SER A 21 -51.47 11.53 6.34
N MET A 22 -51.82 10.55 5.50
CA MET A 22 -50.87 9.94 4.56
C MET A 22 -51.60 9.35 3.35
N VAL A 23 -51.91 10.20 2.37
CA VAL A 23 -51.81 9.85 0.94
C VAL A 23 -51.26 11.10 0.25
N LYS A 24 -49.96 11.33 0.34
CA LYS A 24 -49.28 12.11 -0.69
C LYS A 24 -49.08 11.15 -1.85
N LEU A 25 -49.71 11.43 -2.98
CA LEU A 25 -49.36 10.83 -4.26
C LEU A 25 -47.85 10.90 -4.42
N GLY A 26 -47.18 9.76 -4.29
CA GLY A 26 -45.83 9.61 -4.77
C GLY A 26 -45.88 9.75 -6.28
N PHE A 27 -45.33 10.84 -6.81
CA PHE A 27 -44.76 10.79 -8.13
C PHE A 27 -43.63 9.74 -8.07
N VAL A 28 -43.94 8.52 -8.50
CA VAL A 28 -42.92 7.65 -9.09
C VAL A 28 -42.57 8.34 -10.41
N ALA A 29 -41.56 9.20 -10.37
CA ALA A 29 -40.97 9.76 -11.59
C ALA A 29 -40.26 8.61 -12.33
N GLY A 30 -40.57 8.45 -13.62
CA GLY A 30 -39.98 7.42 -14.48
C GLY A 30 -38.44 7.47 -14.49
N GLY A 31 -37.81 6.31 -14.67
CA GLY A 31 -36.39 6.05 -14.42
C GLY A 31 -35.39 6.74 -15.37
N GLY A 32 -35.17 8.05 -15.19
CA GLY A 32 -34.13 8.82 -15.87
C GLY A 32 -33.45 9.88 -14.99
N HIS A 33 -32.21 10.25 -15.34
CA HIS A 33 -31.40 11.26 -14.64
C HIS A 33 -31.72 12.70 -15.11
N ASP A 34 -31.69 13.68 -14.19
CA ASP A 34 -31.81 15.11 -14.50
C ASP A 34 -30.45 15.72 -14.84
N TYR A 35 -30.06 15.62 -16.12
CA TYR A 35 -28.78 16.14 -16.61
C TYR A 35 -28.66 17.66 -16.51
N ALA A 36 -29.77 18.40 -16.56
CA ALA A 36 -29.74 19.86 -16.43
C ALA A 36 -29.38 20.27 -14.99
N MET A 37 -29.92 19.56 -14.00
CA MET A 37 -29.52 19.72 -12.60
C MET A 37 -28.06 19.34 -12.38
N ALA A 38 -27.62 18.20 -12.92
CA ALA A 38 -26.22 17.78 -12.83
C ALA A 38 -25.27 18.81 -13.46
N LEU A 39 -25.63 19.40 -14.60
CA LEU A 39 -24.85 20.47 -15.26
C LEU A 39 -24.70 21.69 -14.33
N ARG A 40 -25.82 22.17 -13.80
CA ARG A 40 -25.83 23.32 -12.86
C ARG A 40 -24.94 23.07 -11.65
N LYS A 41 -25.00 21.86 -11.08
CA LYS A 41 -24.16 21.46 -9.94
C LYS A 41 -22.68 21.40 -10.33
N SER A 42 -22.33 20.79 -11.45
CA SER A 42 -20.94 20.72 -11.93
C SER A 42 -20.30 22.12 -12.06
N ILE A 43 -21.08 23.15 -12.45
CA ILE A 43 -20.59 24.53 -12.50
C ILE A 43 -20.40 25.15 -11.10
N LEU A 44 -21.18 24.73 -10.09
CA LEU A 44 -20.98 25.16 -8.71
C LEU A 44 -19.63 24.68 -8.15
N TYR A 45 -19.19 23.48 -8.54
CA TYR A 45 -17.89 22.96 -8.12
C TYR A 45 -16.74 23.91 -8.49
N PHE A 46 -16.72 24.46 -9.71
CA PHE A 46 -15.70 25.43 -10.09
C PHE A 46 -15.74 26.69 -9.21
N GLN A 47 -16.92 27.16 -8.80
CA GLN A 47 -17.02 28.28 -7.85
C GLN A 47 -16.44 27.92 -6.47
N ALA A 48 -16.56 26.65 -6.07
CA ALA A 48 -15.96 26.14 -4.84
C ALA A 48 -14.43 25.97 -4.91
N GLN A 49 -13.85 25.89 -6.12
CA GLN A 49 -12.40 25.78 -6.34
C GLN A 49 -11.68 27.13 -6.49
N ARG A 50 -12.38 28.26 -6.59
CA ARG A 50 -11.76 29.56 -6.86
C ARG A 50 -10.76 29.97 -5.77
N SER A 51 -9.56 30.37 -6.17
CA SER A 51 -8.59 31.13 -5.34
C SER A 51 -8.70 32.62 -5.65
N GLY A 52 -8.30 33.48 -4.72
CA GLY A 52 -8.29 34.93 -4.89
C GLY A 52 -9.54 35.64 -4.35
N VAL A 53 -9.81 36.84 -4.86
CA VAL A 53 -10.93 37.68 -4.42
C VAL A 53 -12.24 37.20 -5.05
N LEU A 54 -13.07 36.52 -4.28
CA LEU A 54 -14.32 35.93 -4.79
C LEU A 54 -15.33 37.01 -5.21
N PRO A 55 -16.07 36.81 -6.32
CA PRO A 55 -17.00 37.81 -6.81
C PRO A 55 -18.29 37.81 -5.95
N PRO A 56 -18.97 38.97 -5.81
CA PRO A 56 -20.14 39.10 -4.94
C PRO A 56 -21.34 38.28 -5.41
N ASN A 57 -21.39 37.91 -6.69
CA ASN A 57 -22.45 37.09 -7.28
C ASN A 57 -22.14 35.57 -7.23
N GLN A 58 -21.11 35.13 -6.51
CA GLN A 58 -20.82 33.71 -6.34
C GLN A 58 -21.96 32.98 -5.60
N ARG A 59 -22.37 31.83 -6.14
CA ARG A 59 -23.46 31.00 -5.62
C ARG A 59 -23.02 30.09 -4.47
N VAL A 60 -21.76 29.65 -4.47
CA VAL A 60 -21.17 28.88 -3.37
C VAL A 60 -20.94 29.81 -2.17
N SER A 61 -21.82 29.71 -1.18
CA SER A 61 -21.88 30.66 -0.06
C SER A 61 -20.87 30.37 1.04
N TRP A 62 -20.35 29.15 1.17
CA TRP A 62 -19.47 28.74 2.27
C TRP A 62 -17.99 29.10 2.08
N ARG A 63 -17.58 29.52 0.87
CA ARG A 63 -16.22 30.02 0.57
C ARG A 63 -16.08 31.52 0.83
N ALA A 64 -14.87 31.97 1.18
CA ALA A 64 -14.47 33.38 1.15
C ALA A 64 -13.14 33.56 0.41
N SER A 65 -12.69 34.80 0.28
CA SER A 65 -11.47 35.13 -0.48
C SER A 65 -10.23 34.55 0.19
N SER A 66 -9.32 33.99 -0.61
CA SER A 66 -8.13 33.26 -0.15
C SER A 66 -6.95 33.49 -1.12
N GLY A 67 -5.73 33.08 -0.77
CA GLY A 67 -4.56 33.23 -1.68
C GLY A 67 -4.29 34.68 -2.10
N LEU A 68 -4.56 35.65 -1.21
CA LEU A 68 -4.55 37.09 -1.53
C LEU A 68 -3.15 37.67 -1.73
N PHE A 69 -2.11 36.88 -1.49
CA PHE A 69 -0.71 37.28 -1.62
C PHE A 69 0.04 36.46 -2.68
N ASP A 70 -0.67 35.66 -3.48
CA ASP A 70 -0.10 34.84 -4.55
C ASP A 70 0.77 35.70 -5.48
N GLY A 71 2.02 35.29 -5.67
CA GLY A 71 2.98 35.97 -6.54
C GLY A 71 3.64 37.21 -5.95
N LYS A 72 3.15 37.75 -4.81
CA LYS A 72 3.68 38.98 -4.21
C LYS A 72 5.18 38.89 -3.90
N ALA A 73 5.64 37.75 -3.40
CA ALA A 73 7.06 37.49 -3.13
C ALA A 73 7.93 37.46 -4.40
N ASN A 74 7.32 37.15 -5.55
CA ASN A 74 7.95 37.10 -6.87
C ASN A 74 7.82 38.43 -7.64
N GLY A 75 7.20 39.46 -7.05
CA GLY A 75 6.99 40.76 -7.70
C GLY A 75 5.89 40.77 -8.78
N VAL A 76 4.99 39.78 -8.78
CA VAL A 76 3.88 39.65 -9.73
C VAL A 76 2.54 39.48 -8.99
N ASP A 77 1.43 39.85 -9.63
CA ASP A 77 0.08 39.52 -9.11
C ASP A 77 -0.34 38.17 -9.68
N LEU A 78 -0.38 37.13 -8.85
CA LEU A 78 -0.90 35.81 -9.24
C LEU A 78 -2.20 35.48 -8.49
N VAL A 79 -2.90 36.46 -7.92
CA VAL A 79 -4.17 36.26 -7.22
C VAL A 79 -5.25 35.85 -8.23
N GLY A 80 -5.96 34.76 -7.96
CA GLY A 80 -6.98 34.19 -8.85
C GLY A 80 -6.73 32.73 -9.16
N GLY A 81 -7.39 32.21 -10.20
CA GLY A 81 -7.25 30.83 -10.66
C GLY A 81 -8.01 29.84 -9.78
N TYR A 82 -7.75 28.55 -10.00
CA TYR A 82 -8.39 27.46 -9.29
C TYR A 82 -7.41 26.70 -8.41
N TYR A 83 -7.83 26.32 -7.21
CA TYR A 83 -7.20 25.20 -6.53
C TYR A 83 -7.50 23.92 -7.30
N ASP A 84 -6.50 23.05 -7.38
CA ASP A 84 -6.51 21.90 -8.28
C ASP A 84 -7.52 20.82 -7.88
N ALA A 85 -7.43 20.37 -6.63
CA ALA A 85 -8.24 19.27 -6.11
C ALA A 85 -8.73 19.52 -4.68
N GLY A 86 -8.41 18.62 -3.75
CA GLY A 86 -8.71 18.78 -2.32
C GLY A 86 -7.76 19.71 -1.57
N ASP A 87 -6.74 20.21 -2.25
CA ASP A 87 -5.62 21.00 -1.78
C ASP A 87 -5.74 22.49 -2.11
N ASN A 88 -4.70 23.26 -1.77
CA ASN A 88 -4.67 24.70 -2.02
C ASN A 88 -3.54 25.13 -2.98
N VAL A 89 -2.92 24.18 -3.66
CA VAL A 89 -1.93 24.46 -4.72
C VAL A 89 -2.64 24.79 -6.02
N LYS A 90 -2.03 25.68 -6.80
CA LYS A 90 -2.49 26.02 -8.15
C LYS A 90 -1.53 25.40 -9.17
N PHE A 91 -1.77 24.15 -9.54
CA PHE A 91 -1.01 23.46 -10.58
C PHE A 91 -1.45 23.91 -11.97
N GLY A 92 -0.53 24.50 -12.74
CA GLY A 92 -0.84 25.17 -14.00
C GLY A 92 -1.23 24.23 -15.11
N LEU A 93 -0.56 23.08 -15.25
CA LEU A 93 -0.83 22.12 -16.32
C LEU A 93 -2.26 21.54 -16.26
N PRO A 94 -2.71 20.92 -15.15
CA PRO A 94 -4.10 20.45 -15.05
C PRO A 94 -5.13 21.59 -15.05
N MET A 95 -4.79 22.78 -14.55
CA MET A 95 -5.67 23.95 -14.64
C MET A 95 -5.87 24.41 -16.09
N ALA A 96 -4.80 24.45 -16.89
CA ALA A 96 -4.87 24.83 -18.30
C ALA A 96 -5.74 23.84 -19.07
N PHE A 97 -5.52 22.53 -18.88
CA PHE A 97 -6.38 21.49 -19.44
C PHE A 97 -7.86 21.65 -19.04
N THR A 98 -8.12 21.94 -17.76
CA THR A 98 -9.48 22.22 -17.27
C THR A 98 -10.13 23.35 -18.06
N VAL A 99 -9.44 24.47 -18.26
CA VAL A 99 -9.95 25.64 -18.98
C VAL A 99 -10.15 25.35 -20.47
N THR A 100 -9.25 24.59 -21.09
CA THR A 100 -9.42 24.13 -22.48
C THR A 100 -10.70 23.29 -22.61
N MET A 101 -10.93 22.32 -21.72
CA MET A 101 -12.10 21.45 -21.75
C MET A 101 -13.42 22.15 -21.44
N MET A 102 -13.43 23.12 -20.51
CA MET A 102 -14.59 23.97 -20.28
C MET A 102 -14.91 24.82 -21.52
N SER A 103 -13.88 25.38 -22.16
CA SER A 103 -14.05 26.18 -23.38
C SER A 103 -14.60 25.34 -24.52
N TRP A 104 -14.02 24.15 -24.75
CA TRP A 104 -14.49 23.22 -25.77
C TRP A 104 -15.94 22.79 -25.52
N SER A 105 -16.31 22.53 -24.27
CA SER A 105 -17.69 22.23 -23.89
C SER A 105 -18.68 23.33 -24.26
N ILE A 106 -18.30 24.60 -24.07
CA ILE A 106 -19.13 25.75 -24.45
C ILE A 106 -19.21 25.90 -25.97
N LEU A 107 -18.10 25.66 -26.69
CA LEU A 107 -18.07 25.77 -28.14
C LEU A 107 -19.01 24.77 -28.81
N GLU A 108 -19.03 23.52 -28.33
CA GLU A 108 -19.88 22.48 -28.93
C GLU A 108 -21.33 22.55 -28.42
N TYR A 109 -21.53 22.87 -27.13
CA TYR A 109 -22.84 22.71 -26.47
C TYR A 109 -23.37 23.96 -25.76
N GLY A 110 -22.84 25.14 -26.08
CA GLY A 110 -23.23 26.41 -25.45
C GLY A 110 -24.71 26.78 -25.65
N LYS A 111 -25.33 26.34 -26.76
CA LYS A 111 -26.78 26.54 -26.99
C LYS A 111 -27.62 25.75 -25.99
N GLN A 112 -27.24 24.51 -25.70
CA GLN A 112 -27.89 23.64 -24.73
C GLN A 112 -27.66 24.16 -23.31
N MET A 113 -26.45 24.64 -23.00
CA MET A 113 -26.18 25.34 -21.74
C MET A 113 -27.02 26.62 -21.59
N ALA A 114 -27.26 27.35 -22.67
CA ALA A 114 -28.12 28.54 -22.65
C ALA A 114 -29.59 28.17 -22.40
N ALA A 115 -30.07 27.09 -23.03
CA ALA A 115 -31.41 26.55 -22.77
C ALA A 115 -31.58 26.09 -21.31
N ALA A 116 -30.52 25.57 -20.69
CA ALA A 116 -30.49 25.22 -19.27
C ALA A 116 -30.26 26.44 -18.34
N GLY A 117 -30.05 27.65 -18.87
CA GLY A 117 -29.80 28.86 -18.10
C GLY A 117 -28.40 28.96 -17.47
N GLU A 118 -27.45 28.12 -17.88
CA GLU A 118 -26.14 27.99 -17.25
C GLU A 118 -24.96 28.48 -18.13
N LEU A 119 -25.21 28.86 -19.39
CA LEU A 119 -24.14 29.33 -20.31
C LEU A 119 -23.29 30.45 -19.70
N ARG A 120 -23.92 31.46 -19.10
CA ARG A 120 -23.18 32.58 -18.49
C ARG A 120 -22.30 32.13 -17.33
N ASN A 121 -22.77 31.22 -16.49
CA ASN A 121 -21.99 30.70 -15.38
C ASN A 121 -20.81 29.85 -15.87
N ALA A 122 -21.00 29.08 -16.96
CA ALA A 122 -19.92 28.33 -17.61
C ALA A 122 -18.87 29.27 -18.23
N MET A 123 -19.29 30.34 -18.91
CA MET A 123 -18.39 31.37 -19.44
C MET A 123 -17.64 32.09 -18.31
N ASP A 124 -18.31 32.41 -17.20
CA ASP A 124 -17.67 33.01 -16.03
C ASP A 124 -16.63 32.06 -15.39
N ALA A 125 -16.84 30.74 -15.47
CA ALA A 125 -15.86 29.74 -15.03
C ALA A 125 -14.62 29.69 -15.94
N VAL A 126 -14.80 29.74 -17.27
CA VAL A 126 -13.67 29.87 -18.21
C VAL A 126 -12.92 31.16 -17.96
N LYS A 127 -13.63 32.29 -17.85
CA LYS A 127 -13.03 33.61 -17.66
C LYS A 127 -12.15 33.67 -16.40
N TRP A 128 -12.58 33.02 -15.31
CA TRP A 128 -11.81 32.98 -14.07
C TRP A 128 -10.42 32.34 -14.24
N GLY A 129 -10.34 31.26 -15.02
CA GLY A 129 -9.08 30.61 -15.34
C GLY A 129 -8.23 31.43 -16.30
N THR A 130 -8.83 32.00 -17.34
CA THR A 130 -8.08 32.80 -18.32
C THR A 130 -7.60 34.15 -17.77
N ASP A 131 -8.34 34.77 -16.85
CA ASP A 131 -7.88 35.96 -16.13
C ASP A 131 -6.61 35.65 -15.31
N TYR A 132 -6.53 34.45 -14.73
CA TYR A 132 -5.33 34.00 -14.06
C TYR A 132 -4.17 33.72 -15.03
N PHE A 133 -4.43 33.09 -16.19
CA PHE A 133 -3.36 32.86 -17.17
C PHE A 133 -2.78 34.14 -17.76
N ILE A 134 -3.59 35.18 -17.96
CA ILE A 134 -3.09 36.51 -18.36
C ILE A 134 -2.09 37.04 -17.34
N LYS A 135 -2.41 36.91 -16.04
CA LYS A 135 -1.52 37.30 -14.95
C LYS A 135 -0.27 36.44 -14.85
N ALA A 136 -0.41 35.14 -15.08
CA ALA A 136 0.67 34.16 -15.01
C ALA A 136 1.65 34.26 -16.20
N HIS A 137 1.26 34.93 -17.28
CA HIS A 137 2.09 35.16 -18.48
C HIS A 137 2.43 36.66 -18.62
N PRO A 138 3.32 37.21 -17.75
CA PRO A 138 3.62 38.64 -17.72
C PRO A 138 4.52 39.11 -18.87
N GLU A 139 5.29 38.22 -19.48
CA GLU A 139 6.24 38.49 -20.56
C GLU A 139 6.18 37.35 -21.59
N PRO A 140 6.46 37.60 -22.89
CA PRO A 140 6.21 36.63 -23.97
C PRO A 140 6.82 35.23 -23.78
N ASP A 141 7.98 35.15 -23.12
CA ASP A 141 8.72 33.90 -22.88
C ASP A 141 8.73 33.49 -21.40
N VAL A 142 7.80 34.00 -20.56
CA VAL A 142 7.76 33.69 -19.11
C VAL A 142 6.37 33.28 -18.68
N LEU A 143 6.22 32.06 -18.17
CA LEU A 143 4.94 31.55 -17.65
C LEU A 143 5.08 31.00 -16.23
N TYR A 144 4.31 31.56 -15.30
CA TYR A 144 4.15 31.00 -13.96
C TYR A 144 3.24 29.78 -13.98
N GLY A 145 3.83 28.61 -13.69
CA GLY A 145 3.20 27.31 -13.79
C GLY A 145 2.64 26.77 -12.49
N GLU A 146 3.07 27.31 -11.35
CA GLU A 146 2.66 26.80 -10.04
C GLU A 146 2.67 27.91 -8.98
N VAL A 147 1.67 27.90 -8.09
CA VAL A 147 1.67 28.74 -6.88
C VAL A 147 1.25 27.89 -5.68
N GLY A 148 2.14 27.80 -4.70
CA GLY A 148 2.05 26.81 -3.63
C GLY A 148 3.16 25.78 -3.78
N ASP A 149 3.66 25.25 -2.67
CA ASP A 149 4.56 24.11 -2.66
C ASP A 149 3.78 22.88 -2.18
N GLY A 150 3.72 21.84 -3.01
CA GLY A 150 2.90 20.66 -2.75
C GLY A 150 3.22 19.98 -1.43
N ASP A 151 4.51 19.81 -1.09
CA ASP A 151 4.91 19.11 0.13
C ASP A 151 4.41 19.86 1.38
N THR A 152 4.62 21.17 1.44
CA THR A 152 4.17 21.98 2.58
C THR A 152 2.66 22.12 2.62
N ASP A 153 1.97 22.28 1.48
CA ASP A 153 0.51 22.34 1.43
C ASP A 153 -0.15 21.01 1.83
N HIS A 154 0.47 19.88 1.46
CA HIS A 154 -0.03 18.54 1.75
C HIS A 154 0.36 18.05 3.14
N SER A 155 1.33 18.68 3.79
CA SER A 155 1.61 18.50 5.22
C SER A 155 0.60 19.21 6.15
N CYS A 156 -0.36 19.97 5.60
CA CYS A 156 -1.32 20.78 6.34
C CYS A 156 -2.76 20.60 5.87
N TRP A 157 -3.69 20.52 6.83
CA TRP A 157 -5.12 20.40 6.55
C TRP A 157 -5.89 21.68 6.91
N GLN A 158 -5.69 22.76 6.15
CA GLN A 158 -6.33 24.07 6.42
C GLN A 158 -7.33 24.45 5.35
N ARG A 159 -8.38 25.19 5.75
CA ARG A 159 -9.28 25.82 4.78
C ARG A 159 -8.49 26.82 3.93
N PRO A 160 -8.85 27.05 2.66
CA PRO A 160 -8.14 27.99 1.81
C PRO A 160 -7.98 29.38 2.47
N GLU A 161 -8.95 29.82 3.24
CA GLU A 161 -8.95 31.14 3.86
C GLU A 161 -7.99 31.28 5.06
N ASP A 162 -7.54 30.17 5.64
CA ASP A 162 -6.60 30.12 6.78
C ASP A 162 -5.20 29.65 6.39
N MET A 163 -4.93 29.47 5.10
CA MET A 163 -3.67 28.90 4.62
C MET A 163 -2.46 29.65 5.16
N THR A 164 -1.57 28.92 5.83
CA THR A 164 -0.27 29.42 6.30
C THR A 164 0.94 28.78 5.61
N THR A 165 0.67 27.88 4.67
CA THR A 165 1.66 27.11 3.91
C THR A 165 2.39 28.00 2.90
N SER A 166 3.54 27.52 2.40
CA SER A 166 4.32 28.27 1.40
C SER A 166 3.48 28.49 0.15
N ARG A 167 3.47 29.74 -0.33
CA ARG A 167 2.83 30.14 -1.60
C ARG A 167 3.83 30.66 -2.60
N GLN A 168 5.04 30.10 -2.56
CA GLN A 168 6.07 30.35 -3.56
C GLN A 168 5.51 30.09 -4.96
N ALA A 169 5.77 31.01 -5.88
CA ALA A 169 5.41 30.84 -7.27
C ALA A 169 6.61 30.33 -8.08
N PHE A 170 6.35 29.37 -8.95
CA PHE A 170 7.34 28.76 -9.84
C PHE A 170 6.96 29.04 -11.30
N ARG A 171 7.97 29.13 -12.16
CA ARG A 171 7.81 29.53 -13.55
C ARG A 171 8.70 28.73 -14.49
N VAL A 172 8.35 28.80 -15.77
CA VAL A 172 9.17 28.37 -16.89
C VAL A 172 9.61 29.60 -17.69
N ASP A 173 10.82 29.54 -18.23
CA ASP A 173 11.47 30.60 -19.00
C ASP A 173 12.46 29.98 -20.02
N PRO A 174 13.15 30.76 -20.88
CA PRO A 174 14.05 30.17 -21.88
C PRO A 174 15.22 29.36 -21.30
N GLN A 175 15.60 29.58 -20.04
CA GLN A 175 16.64 28.82 -19.36
C GLN A 175 16.07 27.56 -18.67
N HIS A 176 14.81 27.61 -18.27
CA HIS A 176 14.07 26.52 -17.63
C HIS A 176 12.76 26.27 -18.39
N PRO A 177 12.82 25.61 -19.56
CA PRO A 177 11.67 25.47 -20.45
C PRO A 177 10.56 24.56 -19.90
N GLY A 178 9.35 24.71 -20.45
CA GLY A 178 8.22 23.83 -20.15
C GLY A 178 7.15 23.90 -21.25
N SER A 179 7.43 23.21 -22.35
CA SER A 179 6.63 23.22 -23.57
C SER A 179 5.23 22.63 -23.38
N ASP A 180 5.11 21.58 -22.58
CA ASP A 180 3.83 20.96 -22.20
C ASP A 180 2.91 21.97 -21.51
N LEU A 181 3.38 22.57 -20.41
CA LEU A 181 2.64 23.60 -19.66
C LEU A 181 2.31 24.83 -20.53
N ALA A 182 3.30 25.36 -21.26
CA ALA A 182 3.11 26.55 -22.08
C ALA A 182 2.16 26.30 -23.25
N ALA A 183 2.27 25.16 -23.94
CA ALA A 183 1.39 24.82 -25.05
C ALA A 183 -0.03 24.47 -24.58
N GLU A 184 -0.23 23.78 -23.45
CA GLU A 184 -1.58 23.59 -22.90
C GLU A 184 -2.23 24.92 -22.50
N THR A 185 -1.45 25.85 -21.93
CA THR A 185 -1.95 27.20 -21.60
C THR A 185 -2.29 27.98 -22.87
N ALA A 186 -1.49 27.84 -23.94
CA ALA A 186 -1.79 28.39 -25.25
C ALA A 186 -3.10 27.83 -25.82
N ALA A 187 -3.31 26.51 -25.73
CA ALA A 187 -4.54 25.85 -26.15
C ALA A 187 -5.77 26.37 -25.38
N ALA A 188 -5.65 26.50 -24.06
CA ALA A 188 -6.70 27.04 -23.19
C ALA A 188 -7.11 28.46 -23.62
N MET A 189 -6.14 29.33 -23.86
CA MET A 189 -6.38 30.72 -24.27
C MET A 189 -6.91 30.82 -25.71
N ALA A 190 -6.44 29.97 -26.64
CA ALA A 190 -6.98 29.90 -28.00
C ALA A 190 -8.45 29.46 -27.99
N ALA A 191 -8.78 28.35 -27.33
CA ALA A 191 -10.15 27.84 -27.22
C ALA A 191 -11.09 28.87 -26.56
N ALA A 192 -10.66 29.48 -25.45
CA ALA A 192 -11.43 30.51 -24.75
C ALA A 192 -11.62 31.78 -25.60
N SER A 193 -10.66 32.15 -26.45
CA SER A 193 -10.80 33.29 -27.35
C SER A 193 -12.00 33.13 -28.30
N ILE A 194 -12.29 31.90 -28.73
CA ILE A 194 -13.44 31.59 -29.59
C ILE A 194 -14.74 31.76 -28.79
N VAL A 195 -14.78 31.24 -27.55
CA VAL A 195 -15.94 31.38 -26.65
C VAL A 195 -16.31 32.85 -26.45
N PHE A 196 -15.32 33.72 -26.23
CA PHE A 196 -15.55 35.13 -25.97
C PHE A 196 -15.64 36.00 -27.23
N ARG A 197 -15.32 35.49 -28.41
CA ARG A 197 -15.26 36.28 -29.66
C ARG A 197 -16.50 37.13 -29.90
N GLY A 198 -17.68 36.53 -29.74
CA GLY A 198 -18.97 37.18 -29.99
C GLY A 198 -19.45 38.10 -28.86
N THR A 199 -18.96 37.94 -27.64
CA THR A 199 -19.46 38.67 -26.46
C THR A 199 -18.47 39.73 -25.95
N TYR A 200 -17.17 39.42 -25.96
CA TYR A 200 -16.07 40.29 -25.51
C TYR A 200 -14.88 40.22 -26.50
N PRO A 201 -15.01 40.82 -27.69
CA PRO A 201 -14.00 40.70 -28.75
C PRO A 201 -12.61 41.23 -28.36
N GLY A 202 -12.55 42.30 -27.56
CA GLY A 202 -11.28 42.84 -27.05
C GLY A 202 -10.56 41.86 -26.13
N TYR A 203 -11.30 41.18 -25.24
CA TYR A 203 -10.75 40.13 -24.37
C TYR A 203 -10.32 38.90 -25.18
N ALA A 204 -11.12 38.49 -26.17
CA ALA A 204 -10.75 37.40 -27.07
C ALA A 204 -9.45 37.68 -27.83
N ASN A 205 -9.24 38.91 -28.30
CA ASN A 205 -7.99 39.32 -28.94
C ASN A 205 -6.81 39.26 -27.96
N LEU A 206 -6.99 39.72 -26.72
CA LEU A 206 -5.97 39.63 -25.69
C LEU A 206 -5.56 38.17 -25.43
N LEU A 207 -6.54 37.27 -25.29
CA LEU A 207 -6.27 35.84 -25.12
C LEU A 207 -5.50 35.25 -26.30
N LEU A 208 -5.83 35.63 -27.54
CA LEU A 208 -5.08 35.19 -28.71
C LEU A 208 -3.63 35.69 -28.71
N VAL A 209 -3.36 36.91 -28.24
CA VAL A 209 -1.99 37.44 -28.15
C VAL A 209 -1.16 36.55 -27.21
N HIS A 210 -1.66 36.30 -25.99
CA HIS A 210 -0.96 35.42 -25.05
C HIS A 210 -0.84 33.98 -25.58
N SER A 211 -1.88 33.46 -26.23
CA SER A 211 -1.87 32.11 -26.80
C SER A 211 -0.77 31.94 -27.86
N LYS A 212 -0.64 32.89 -28.79
CA LYS A 212 0.39 32.85 -29.84
C LYS A 212 1.80 32.92 -29.26
N GLN A 213 2.02 33.84 -28.33
CA GLN A 213 3.30 34.00 -27.64
C GLN A 213 3.69 32.73 -26.86
N LEU A 214 2.77 32.14 -26.10
CA LEU A 214 3.03 30.91 -25.35
C LEU A 214 3.31 29.72 -26.26
N PHE A 215 2.62 29.62 -27.40
CA PHE A 215 2.90 28.59 -28.39
C PHE A 215 4.30 28.76 -29.02
N GLU A 216 4.66 29.99 -29.40
CA GLU A 216 6.00 30.32 -29.91
C GLU A 216 7.08 30.01 -28.87
N PHE A 217 6.88 30.40 -27.60
CA PHE A 217 7.76 30.08 -26.48
C PHE A 217 7.92 28.56 -26.30
N ALA A 218 6.80 27.82 -26.25
CA ALA A 218 6.77 26.37 -26.07
C ALA A 218 7.52 25.62 -27.17
N ASP A 219 7.34 26.03 -28.43
CA ASP A 219 7.96 25.36 -29.57
C ASP A 219 9.45 25.72 -29.73
N LYS A 220 9.81 26.98 -29.44
CA LYS A 220 11.18 27.49 -29.58
C LYS A 220 12.11 26.93 -28.49
N TYR A 221 11.64 26.84 -27.25
CA TYR A 221 12.42 26.35 -26.11
C TYR A 221 11.85 25.03 -25.61
N ARG A 222 12.23 23.93 -26.28
CA ARG A 222 11.63 22.62 -26.02
C ARG A 222 12.15 21.97 -24.73
N GLY A 223 11.24 21.62 -23.82
CA GLY A 223 11.54 20.89 -22.59
C GLY A 223 10.29 20.56 -21.78
N LYS A 224 10.37 19.56 -20.89
CA LYS A 224 9.26 19.23 -19.98
C LYS A 224 9.21 20.21 -18.82
N TYR A 225 8.04 20.71 -18.44
CA TYR A 225 7.96 21.71 -17.36
C TYR A 225 8.38 21.13 -16.01
N ASP A 226 8.19 19.83 -15.76
CA ASP A 226 8.54 19.15 -14.51
C ASP A 226 10.05 18.89 -14.35
N ALA A 227 10.84 19.21 -15.38
CA ALA A 227 12.29 19.37 -15.28
C ALA A 227 12.69 20.76 -14.75
N SER A 228 11.83 21.76 -14.95
CA SER A 228 12.05 23.16 -14.59
C SER A 228 11.38 23.53 -13.26
N ILE A 229 10.13 23.14 -13.09
CA ILE A 229 9.35 23.22 -11.85
C ILE A 229 9.37 21.83 -11.21
N THR A 230 10.50 21.48 -10.60
CA THR A 230 10.75 20.11 -10.09
C THR A 230 9.81 19.69 -8.97
N VAL A 231 9.25 20.64 -8.22
CA VAL A 231 8.25 20.41 -7.17
C VAL A 231 6.94 19.83 -7.72
N ALA A 232 6.61 20.09 -8.99
CA ALA A 232 5.41 19.56 -9.63
C ALA A 232 5.51 18.05 -9.93
N ARG A 233 6.72 17.49 -10.02
CA ARG A 233 6.98 16.12 -10.53
C ARG A 233 6.27 15.03 -9.74
N ASN A 234 6.12 15.22 -8.43
CA ASN A 234 5.48 14.23 -7.55
C ASN A 234 3.95 14.28 -7.61
N TYR A 235 3.38 15.27 -8.29
CA TYR A 235 1.94 15.51 -8.39
C TYR A 235 1.47 15.39 -9.85
N TYR A 236 1.99 16.26 -10.70
CA TYR A 236 1.62 16.41 -12.11
C TYR A 236 2.85 16.28 -13.02
N GLY A 237 3.63 15.20 -12.85
CA GLY A 237 4.76 14.90 -13.73
C GLY A 237 4.34 14.81 -15.20
N SER A 238 5.22 15.24 -16.11
CA SER A 238 4.98 15.22 -17.56
C SER A 238 5.38 13.85 -18.10
N PHE A 239 4.44 12.90 -18.13
CA PHE A 239 4.73 11.51 -18.49
C PHE A 239 4.69 11.31 -20.01
N SER A 240 3.69 11.85 -20.70
CA SER A 240 3.56 11.86 -22.16
C SER A 240 4.66 12.65 -22.86
N GLY A 241 5.21 13.68 -22.18
CA GLY A 241 6.12 14.66 -22.75
C GLY A 241 5.38 15.95 -23.12
N TYR A 242 5.76 16.57 -24.23
CA TYR A 242 5.18 17.84 -24.70
C TYR A 242 4.71 17.79 -26.16
N GLY A 243 4.85 16.65 -26.83
CA GLY A 243 4.60 16.52 -28.27
C GLY A 243 3.11 16.67 -28.58
N ASP A 244 2.27 16.08 -27.75
CA ASP A 244 0.81 16.20 -27.85
C ASP A 244 0.32 17.61 -27.57
N GLU A 245 0.86 18.33 -26.59
CA GLU A 245 0.46 19.70 -26.25
C GLU A 245 0.85 20.68 -27.35
N LEU A 246 2.01 20.52 -28.00
CA LEU A 246 2.37 21.35 -29.15
C LEU A 246 1.39 21.15 -30.32
N LEU A 247 1.02 19.90 -30.63
CA LEU A 247 0.03 19.63 -31.67
C LEU A 247 -1.37 20.11 -31.26
N TRP A 248 -1.72 20.00 -29.98
CA TRP A 248 -2.98 20.46 -29.39
C TRP A 248 -3.14 21.97 -29.46
N ALA A 249 -2.11 22.71 -29.05
CA ALA A 249 -2.07 24.16 -29.15
C ALA A 249 -2.18 24.62 -30.61
N ALA A 250 -1.43 23.98 -31.53
CA ALA A 250 -1.52 24.28 -32.96
C ALA A 250 -2.93 24.03 -33.51
N ALA A 251 -3.59 22.93 -33.13
CA ALA A 251 -4.96 22.64 -33.54
C ALA A 251 -5.95 23.70 -33.06
N TRP A 252 -5.85 24.14 -31.79
CA TRP A 252 -6.69 25.20 -31.25
C TRP A 252 -6.41 26.58 -31.83
N LEU A 253 -5.14 26.90 -32.07
CA LEU A 253 -4.75 28.15 -32.73
C LEU A 253 -5.26 28.19 -34.17
N PHE A 254 -5.20 27.07 -34.91
CA PHE A 254 -5.83 26.98 -36.23
C PHE A 254 -7.34 27.18 -36.15
N GLU A 255 -8.03 26.52 -35.19
CA GLU A 255 -9.47 26.71 -35.00
C GLU A 255 -9.83 28.16 -34.64
N ALA A 256 -8.99 28.85 -33.88
CA ALA A 256 -9.25 30.20 -33.41
C ALA A 256 -8.89 31.32 -34.40
N THR A 257 -7.98 31.05 -35.35
CA THR A 257 -7.41 32.07 -36.23
C THR A 257 -7.56 31.81 -37.72
N GLU A 258 -7.83 30.56 -38.12
CA GLU A 258 -7.77 30.08 -39.51
C GLU A 258 -6.41 30.30 -40.21
N ASP A 259 -5.36 30.63 -39.45
CA ASP A 259 -4.01 30.79 -39.98
C ASP A 259 -3.44 29.42 -40.37
N ARG A 260 -3.17 29.26 -41.67
CA ARG A 260 -2.72 28.00 -42.27
C ARG A 260 -1.38 27.52 -41.73
N SER A 261 -0.54 28.41 -41.21
CA SER A 261 0.75 28.02 -40.62
C SER A 261 0.58 27.03 -39.46
N TYR A 262 -0.49 27.12 -38.66
CA TYR A 262 -0.77 26.16 -37.59
C TYR A 262 -1.28 24.82 -38.12
N LEU A 263 -2.05 24.81 -39.21
CA LEU A 263 -2.46 23.58 -39.89
C LEU A 263 -1.25 22.88 -40.53
N GLU A 264 -0.35 23.65 -41.14
CA GLU A 264 0.93 23.18 -41.68
C GLU A 264 1.80 22.59 -40.57
N TYR A 265 1.89 23.27 -39.41
CA TYR A 265 2.59 22.76 -38.23
C TYR A 265 2.01 21.43 -37.75
N LEU A 266 0.68 21.37 -37.59
CA LEU A 266 -0.05 20.17 -37.15
C LEU A 266 0.16 18.98 -38.11
N ALA A 267 0.12 19.24 -39.43
CA ALA A 267 0.28 18.22 -40.46
C ALA A 267 1.74 17.79 -40.62
N GLY A 268 2.68 18.73 -40.62
CA GLY A 268 4.11 18.51 -40.83
C GLY A 268 4.80 17.84 -39.64
N ASN A 269 4.40 18.19 -38.41
CA ASN A 269 4.99 17.63 -37.20
C ASN A 269 4.23 16.42 -36.64
N GLY A 270 3.09 16.05 -37.21
CA GLY A 270 2.22 15.01 -36.65
C GLY A 270 2.89 13.65 -36.44
N GLU A 271 3.83 13.27 -37.29
CA GLU A 271 4.57 12.01 -37.13
C GLU A 271 5.68 12.12 -36.09
N ALA A 272 6.51 13.18 -36.20
CA ALA A 272 7.65 13.42 -35.32
C ALA A 272 7.24 13.67 -33.86
N LEU A 273 6.08 14.30 -33.65
CA LEU A 273 5.52 14.56 -32.33
C LEU A 273 4.48 13.51 -31.90
N GLY A 274 4.30 12.41 -32.63
CA GLY A 274 3.47 11.28 -32.20
C GLY A 274 1.97 11.35 -32.49
N GLY A 275 1.44 12.48 -32.99
CA GLY A 275 0.03 12.69 -33.31
C GLY A 275 -0.58 11.74 -34.36
N THR A 276 0.18 11.37 -35.40
CA THR A 276 -0.27 10.45 -36.47
C THR A 276 0.37 9.07 -36.40
N GLY A 277 1.26 8.82 -35.43
CA GLY A 277 1.99 7.57 -35.28
C GLY A 277 1.18 6.52 -34.54
N TRP A 278 1.40 6.43 -33.22
CA TRP A 278 0.80 5.41 -32.36
C TRP A 278 -0.63 5.80 -31.97
N SER A 279 -1.52 4.81 -31.90
CA SER A 279 -2.88 5.03 -31.41
C SER A 279 -2.94 4.83 -29.89
N ILE A 280 -3.60 5.75 -29.18
CA ILE A 280 -3.78 5.73 -27.72
C ILE A 280 -5.26 5.81 -27.39
N ASN A 281 -5.68 5.17 -26.31
CA ASN A 281 -7.07 5.12 -25.86
C ASN A 281 -7.31 5.87 -24.55
N GLN A 282 -6.40 6.76 -24.15
CA GLN A 282 -6.46 7.57 -22.93
C GLN A 282 -6.34 9.05 -23.28
N PHE A 283 -7.18 9.89 -22.67
CA PHE A 283 -7.19 11.33 -22.84
C PHE A 283 -7.35 12.00 -21.48
N GLY A 284 -6.53 13.00 -21.17
CA GLY A 284 -6.55 13.66 -19.87
C GLY A 284 -5.58 14.83 -19.79
N TRP A 285 -5.33 15.31 -18.57
CA TRP A 285 -4.48 16.49 -18.34
C TRP A 285 -3.02 16.28 -18.73
N ASP A 286 -2.53 15.04 -18.86
CA ASP A 286 -1.18 14.70 -19.32
C ASP A 286 -1.18 14.33 -20.82
N VAL A 287 -2.16 13.55 -21.28
CA VAL A 287 -2.20 13.02 -22.67
C VAL A 287 -3.28 13.70 -23.53
N LYS A 288 -2.89 14.44 -24.59
CA LYS A 288 -3.81 15.18 -25.47
C LYS A 288 -4.02 14.56 -26.85
N TYR A 289 -3.26 13.54 -27.23
CA TYR A 289 -3.31 12.96 -28.59
C TYR A 289 -4.74 12.66 -29.09
N PRO A 290 -5.64 12.00 -28.34
CA PRO A 290 -7.00 11.76 -28.84
C PRO A 290 -7.79 13.06 -29.09
N GLY A 291 -7.59 14.09 -28.27
CA GLY A 291 -8.19 15.40 -28.47
C GLY A 291 -7.72 16.04 -29.77
N VAL A 292 -6.41 16.05 -30.01
CA VAL A 292 -5.80 16.53 -31.28
C VAL A 292 -6.39 15.79 -32.47
N GLN A 293 -6.48 14.46 -32.38
CA GLN A 293 -6.98 13.60 -33.44
C GLN A 293 -8.45 13.87 -33.77
N VAL A 294 -9.29 14.09 -32.75
CA VAL A 294 -10.71 14.46 -32.94
C VAL A 294 -10.85 15.84 -33.59
N LEU A 295 -10.06 16.85 -33.18
CA LEU A 295 -10.07 18.18 -33.82
C LEU A 295 -9.57 18.12 -35.28
N ALA A 296 -8.47 17.42 -35.54
CA ALA A 296 -7.94 17.24 -36.89
C ALA A 296 -8.93 16.49 -37.79
N ALA A 297 -9.63 15.48 -37.27
CA ALA A 297 -10.70 14.80 -37.97
C ALA A 297 -11.87 15.74 -38.29
N LYS A 298 -12.25 16.62 -37.36
CA LYS A 298 -13.27 17.67 -37.59
C LYS A 298 -12.84 18.59 -38.74
N PHE A 299 -11.61 19.08 -38.76
CA PHE A 299 -11.12 19.94 -39.86
C PHE A 299 -11.19 19.25 -41.22
N LEU A 300 -10.82 17.97 -41.28
CA LEU A 300 -10.92 17.16 -42.49
C LEU A 300 -12.37 17.02 -42.97
N LEU A 301 -13.28 16.67 -42.06
CA LEU A 301 -14.69 16.45 -42.38
C LEU A 301 -15.38 17.75 -42.82
N GLN A 302 -14.95 18.90 -42.29
CA GLN A 302 -15.43 20.21 -42.69
C GLN A 302 -14.81 20.73 -44.00
N GLY A 303 -13.94 19.96 -44.65
CA GLY A 303 -13.26 20.38 -45.89
C GLY A 303 -12.18 21.44 -45.68
N ARG A 304 -11.72 21.64 -44.44
CA ARG A 304 -10.72 22.66 -44.06
C ARG A 304 -9.27 22.14 -44.12
N ALA A 305 -9.07 20.90 -44.58
CA ALA A 305 -7.74 20.27 -44.61
C ALA A 305 -6.81 20.77 -45.73
N GLY A 306 -7.36 21.30 -46.84
CA GLY A 306 -6.58 21.73 -48.00
C GLY A 306 -5.61 20.63 -48.49
N ASP A 307 -4.37 21.02 -48.77
CA ASP A 307 -3.30 20.12 -49.26
C ASP A 307 -2.83 19.11 -48.20
N HIS A 308 -3.23 19.27 -46.93
CA HIS A 308 -2.87 18.40 -45.82
C HIS A 308 -3.89 17.29 -45.54
N ALA A 309 -4.87 17.08 -46.43
CA ALA A 309 -5.91 16.06 -46.28
C ALA A 309 -5.36 14.66 -45.97
N ALA A 310 -4.23 14.27 -46.57
CA ALA A 310 -3.59 12.97 -46.30
C ALA A 310 -3.09 12.84 -44.86
N ALA A 311 -2.49 13.89 -44.29
CA ALA A 311 -2.02 13.90 -42.91
C ALA A 311 -3.21 13.85 -41.94
N LEU A 312 -4.24 14.67 -42.17
CA LEU A 312 -5.45 14.68 -41.34
C LEU A 312 -6.26 13.38 -41.45
N GLN A 313 -6.17 12.66 -42.57
CA GLN A 313 -6.76 11.33 -42.69
C GLN A 313 -6.12 10.32 -41.72
N ARG A 314 -4.80 10.42 -41.45
CA ARG A 314 -4.13 9.60 -40.43
C ARG A 314 -4.59 9.97 -39.01
N TYR A 315 -4.72 11.26 -38.71
CA TYR A 315 -5.32 11.72 -37.45
C TYR A 315 -6.73 11.15 -37.26
N ARG A 316 -7.57 11.20 -38.30
CA ARG A 316 -8.91 10.63 -38.26
C ARG A 316 -8.89 9.13 -37.99
N GLN A 317 -7.98 8.37 -38.59
CA GLN A 317 -7.85 6.93 -38.29
C GLN A 317 -7.58 6.68 -36.80
N ASN A 318 -6.72 7.49 -36.18
CA ASN A 318 -6.45 7.38 -34.74
C ASN A 318 -7.63 7.86 -33.88
N ALA A 319 -8.38 8.88 -34.30
CA ALA A 319 -9.63 9.27 -33.64
C ALA A 319 -10.66 8.14 -33.68
N GLU A 320 -10.83 7.49 -34.84
CA GLU A 320 -11.73 6.36 -35.00
C GLU A 320 -11.25 5.15 -34.20
N PHE A 321 -9.94 4.92 -34.09
CA PHE A 321 -9.38 3.93 -33.16
C PHE A 321 -9.79 4.22 -31.71
N PHE A 322 -9.64 5.47 -31.26
CA PHE A 322 -10.05 5.88 -29.91
C PHE A 322 -11.53 5.62 -29.67
N VAL A 323 -12.39 6.04 -30.61
CA VAL A 323 -13.84 5.82 -30.55
C VAL A 323 -14.15 4.33 -30.45
N CYS A 324 -13.60 3.52 -31.35
CA CYS A 324 -13.81 2.08 -31.38
C CYS A 324 -13.33 1.39 -30.09
N SER A 325 -12.16 1.78 -29.59
CA SER A 325 -11.61 1.29 -28.31
C SER A 325 -12.53 1.58 -27.14
N CYS A 326 -13.09 2.79 -27.11
CA CYS A 326 -13.97 3.23 -26.04
C CYS A 326 -15.39 2.66 -26.15
N VAL A 327 -15.89 2.25 -27.31
CA VAL A 327 -17.23 1.59 -27.39
C VAL A 327 -17.14 0.06 -27.34
N GLY A 328 -15.95 -0.50 -27.13
CA GLY A 328 -15.73 -1.95 -27.04
C GLY A 328 -15.74 -2.66 -28.39
N LYS A 329 -15.55 -1.93 -29.49
CA LYS A 329 -15.53 -2.47 -30.86
C LYS A 329 -14.14 -2.40 -31.54
N GLY A 330 -13.13 -1.91 -30.83
CA GLY A 330 -11.75 -1.76 -31.30
C GLY A 330 -10.92 -3.04 -31.25
N ALA A 331 -9.71 -2.97 -31.82
CA ALA A 331 -8.71 -4.04 -31.73
C ALA A 331 -8.10 -4.15 -30.32
N VAL A 332 -7.94 -3.01 -29.66
CA VAL A 332 -7.61 -2.88 -28.25
C VAL A 332 -8.72 -2.05 -27.63
N ASN A 333 -9.47 -2.61 -26.69
CA ASN A 333 -10.58 -1.94 -26.03
C ASN A 333 -10.17 -1.43 -24.66
N VAL A 334 -10.73 -0.29 -24.25
CA VAL A 334 -10.63 0.19 -22.87
C VAL A 334 -11.28 -0.85 -21.94
N ALA A 335 -10.67 -1.13 -20.79
CA ALA A 335 -11.20 -2.10 -19.84
C ALA A 335 -12.55 -1.63 -19.25
N ARG A 336 -13.32 -2.58 -18.72
CA ARG A 336 -14.61 -2.29 -18.07
C ARG A 336 -14.63 -2.89 -16.68
N THR A 337 -15.20 -2.16 -15.73
CA THR A 337 -15.63 -2.74 -14.45
C THR A 337 -16.80 -3.70 -14.68
N PRO A 338 -17.11 -4.62 -13.74
CA PRO A 338 -18.31 -5.45 -13.80
C PRO A 338 -19.61 -4.66 -14.03
N GLY A 339 -19.71 -3.45 -13.50
CA GLY A 339 -20.81 -2.51 -13.66
C GLY A 339 -20.81 -1.72 -14.97
N GLY A 340 -19.80 -1.92 -15.83
CA GLY A 340 -19.76 -1.38 -17.19
C GLY A 340 -19.13 0.00 -17.36
N MET A 341 -18.44 0.52 -16.34
CA MET A 341 -17.70 1.78 -16.42
C MET A 341 -16.36 1.58 -17.16
N MET A 342 -15.93 2.53 -17.97
CA MET A 342 -14.56 2.56 -18.51
C MET A 342 -13.53 2.61 -17.38
N TYR A 343 -12.49 1.78 -17.45
CA TYR A 343 -11.46 1.72 -16.42
C TYR A 343 -10.04 1.77 -17.02
N HIS A 344 -9.24 2.70 -16.52
CA HIS A 344 -7.84 2.91 -16.92
C HIS A 344 -6.89 2.66 -15.75
N GLN A 345 -7.21 3.18 -14.56
CA GLN A 345 -6.31 3.13 -13.41
C GLN A 345 -7.06 3.31 -12.09
N ARG A 346 -6.39 3.00 -10.98
CA ARG A 346 -6.97 3.06 -9.64
C ARG A 346 -7.19 4.48 -9.10
N TRP A 347 -6.23 5.38 -9.28
CA TRP A 347 -6.34 6.74 -8.78
C TRP A 347 -7.10 7.62 -9.78
N ASN A 348 -8.22 8.18 -9.33
CA ASN A 348 -8.99 9.18 -10.06
C ASN A 348 -9.36 8.73 -11.48
N ASN A 349 -9.94 7.52 -11.58
CA ASN A 349 -10.34 6.92 -12.85
C ASN A 349 -11.38 7.77 -13.60
N LEU A 350 -12.30 8.42 -12.87
CA LEU A 350 -13.39 9.18 -13.46
C LEU A 350 -12.93 10.37 -14.33
N GLN A 351 -11.68 10.83 -14.19
CA GLN A 351 -11.09 11.78 -15.13
C GLN A 351 -11.11 11.26 -16.58
N PHE A 352 -10.78 9.98 -16.77
CA PHE A 352 -10.71 9.37 -18.11
C PHE A 352 -12.10 9.03 -18.63
N VAL A 353 -13.02 8.67 -17.74
CA VAL A 353 -14.41 8.39 -18.11
C VAL A 353 -15.08 9.64 -18.63
N THR A 354 -14.94 10.76 -17.93
CA THR A 354 -15.56 12.04 -18.30
C THR A 354 -14.93 12.63 -19.57
N SER A 355 -13.59 12.61 -19.67
CA SER A 355 -12.86 13.13 -20.84
C SER A 355 -13.13 12.30 -22.11
N ALA A 356 -13.13 10.97 -22.02
CA ALA A 356 -13.46 10.10 -23.14
C ALA A 356 -14.93 10.24 -23.54
N SER A 357 -15.85 10.31 -22.56
CA SER A 357 -17.27 10.55 -22.83
C SER A 357 -17.49 11.85 -23.62
N PHE A 358 -16.74 12.91 -23.29
CA PHE A 358 -16.77 14.15 -24.05
C PHE A 358 -16.32 13.97 -25.49
N LEU A 359 -15.12 13.40 -25.72
CA LEU A 359 -14.61 13.19 -27.09
C LEU A 359 -15.54 12.32 -27.94
N LEU A 360 -16.11 11.25 -27.34
CA LEU A 360 -17.09 10.40 -28.01
C LEU A 360 -18.35 11.15 -28.42
N THR A 361 -18.86 12.02 -27.54
CA THR A 361 -20.04 12.84 -27.82
C THR A 361 -19.78 13.77 -29.00
N VAL A 362 -18.66 14.49 -28.94
CA VAL A 362 -18.24 15.44 -29.98
C VAL A 362 -18.04 14.73 -31.32
N TYR A 363 -17.33 13.60 -31.32
CA TYR A 363 -17.10 12.83 -32.54
C TYR A 363 -18.40 12.28 -33.14
N ALA A 364 -19.31 11.75 -32.31
CA ALA A 364 -20.59 11.22 -32.77
C ALA A 364 -21.47 12.30 -33.41
N ASP A 365 -21.56 13.48 -32.78
CA ASP A 365 -22.33 14.61 -33.34
C ASP A 365 -21.72 15.09 -34.67
N PHE A 366 -20.38 15.20 -34.77
CA PHE A 366 -19.74 15.59 -36.03
C PHE A 366 -19.91 14.57 -37.15
N ALA A 367 -19.80 13.27 -36.84
CA ALA A 367 -20.05 12.21 -37.80
C ALA A 367 -21.48 12.28 -38.35
N ALA A 368 -22.46 12.46 -37.46
CA ALA A 368 -23.87 12.60 -37.84
C ALA A 368 -24.12 13.82 -38.74
N ILE A 369 -23.58 14.99 -38.39
CA ILE A 369 -23.77 16.23 -39.16
C ILE A 369 -23.10 16.14 -40.54
N SER A 370 -21.94 15.51 -40.63
CA SER A 370 -21.14 15.44 -41.86
C SER A 370 -21.69 14.43 -42.89
N GLY A 371 -22.80 13.76 -42.60
CA GLY A 371 -23.38 12.71 -43.46
C GLY A 371 -22.50 11.48 -43.64
N ARG A 372 -21.38 11.40 -42.90
CA ARG A 372 -20.50 10.23 -42.89
C ARG A 372 -21.04 9.30 -41.80
N GLY A 373 -21.59 8.18 -42.24
CA GLY A 373 -22.24 7.19 -41.37
C GLY A 373 -21.28 6.53 -40.36
N ALA A 374 -21.64 5.33 -39.94
CA ALA A 374 -20.95 4.55 -38.91
C ALA A 374 -19.41 4.61 -38.93
N VAL A 375 -18.81 4.68 -37.74
CA VAL A 375 -17.37 4.47 -37.55
C VAL A 375 -17.06 2.99 -37.81
N HIS A 376 -16.12 2.71 -38.70
CA HIS A 376 -15.80 1.34 -39.09
C HIS A 376 -14.81 0.76 -38.08
N CYS A 377 -15.33 -0.01 -37.12
CA CYS A 377 -14.51 -0.67 -36.12
C CYS A 377 -14.22 -2.14 -36.48
N PRO A 378 -13.11 -2.72 -35.99
CA PRO A 378 -12.77 -4.13 -36.19
C PRO A 378 -13.89 -5.12 -35.82
N ALA A 379 -14.63 -4.87 -34.73
CA ALA A 379 -15.72 -5.74 -34.27
C ALA A 379 -17.12 -5.30 -34.77
N GLY A 380 -17.18 -4.58 -35.90
CA GLY A 380 -18.41 -4.09 -36.51
C GLY A 380 -18.61 -2.59 -36.34
N ALA A 381 -19.47 -2.02 -37.18
CA ALA A 381 -19.62 -0.57 -37.24
C ALA A 381 -20.24 0.02 -35.96
N ALA A 382 -19.77 1.20 -35.53
CA ALA A 382 -20.34 1.96 -34.42
C ALA A 382 -21.12 3.16 -34.97
N GLN A 383 -22.45 3.13 -34.84
CA GLN A 383 -23.28 4.25 -35.29
C GLN A 383 -23.15 5.43 -34.31
N PRO A 384 -23.29 6.69 -34.75
CA PRO A 384 -23.34 7.85 -33.86
C PRO A 384 -24.32 7.67 -32.71
N PHE A 385 -25.48 7.05 -32.98
CA PHE A 385 -26.47 6.72 -31.96
C PHE A 385 -25.95 5.72 -30.92
N ASP A 386 -25.26 4.65 -31.33
CA ASP A 386 -24.67 3.66 -30.41
C ASP A 386 -23.60 4.31 -29.52
N ILE A 387 -22.79 5.20 -30.10
CA ILE A 387 -21.75 5.94 -29.38
C ILE A 387 -22.40 6.83 -28.31
N LEU A 388 -23.44 7.60 -28.66
CA LEU A 388 -24.16 8.44 -27.69
C LEU A 388 -24.90 7.63 -26.62
N LYS A 389 -25.45 6.45 -26.98
CA LYS A 389 -26.04 5.52 -26.01
C LYS A 389 -24.99 5.02 -25.01
N PHE A 390 -23.78 4.70 -25.49
CA PHE A 390 -22.67 4.32 -24.63
C PHE A 390 -22.24 5.50 -23.74
N VAL A 391 -22.11 6.72 -24.27
CA VAL A 391 -21.82 7.90 -23.44
C VAL A 391 -22.87 8.08 -22.35
N LYS A 392 -24.16 7.97 -22.69
CA LYS A 392 -25.25 8.05 -21.70
C LYS A 392 -25.08 7.01 -20.60
N SER A 393 -24.65 5.78 -20.91
CA SER A 393 -24.42 4.76 -19.87
C SER A 393 -23.28 5.13 -18.92
N GLN A 394 -22.20 5.75 -19.41
CA GLN A 394 -21.09 6.20 -18.57
C GLN A 394 -21.50 7.36 -17.66
N VAL A 395 -22.25 8.34 -18.18
CA VAL A 395 -22.77 9.45 -17.37
C VAL A 395 -23.78 8.95 -16.35
N ASN A 396 -24.68 8.05 -16.75
CA ASN A 396 -25.62 7.41 -15.83
C ASN A 396 -24.92 6.65 -14.72
N TYR A 397 -23.84 5.93 -15.03
CA TYR A 397 -23.01 5.26 -14.03
C TYR A 397 -22.46 6.26 -12.99
N ILE A 398 -21.93 7.41 -13.42
CA ILE A 398 -21.48 8.50 -12.53
C ILE A 398 -22.65 9.04 -11.70
N LEU A 399 -23.84 9.14 -12.27
CA LEU A 399 -25.01 9.73 -11.62
C LEU A 399 -25.81 8.73 -10.74
N GLY A 400 -25.47 7.44 -10.75
CA GLY A 400 -25.99 6.46 -9.80
C GLY A 400 -26.40 5.10 -10.39
N ASP A 401 -26.40 4.92 -11.72
CA ASP A 401 -26.73 3.64 -12.38
C ASP A 401 -25.51 2.71 -12.36
N ASN A 402 -25.10 2.32 -11.15
CA ASN A 402 -23.97 1.42 -10.90
C ASN A 402 -24.37 0.36 -9.86
N PRO A 403 -23.58 -0.71 -9.66
CA PRO A 403 -23.92 -1.79 -8.73
C PRO A 403 -24.19 -1.35 -7.28
N ARG A 404 -23.71 -0.17 -6.89
CA ARG A 404 -23.90 0.42 -5.55
C ARG A 404 -25.09 1.38 -5.46
N GLY A 405 -25.73 1.73 -6.57
CA GLY A 405 -26.83 2.71 -6.60
C GLY A 405 -26.44 4.08 -6.04
N THR A 406 -25.16 4.47 -6.15
CA THR A 406 -24.60 5.68 -5.51
C THR A 406 -24.05 6.62 -6.57
N SER A 407 -24.46 7.89 -6.55
CA SER A 407 -23.87 8.89 -7.44
C SER A 407 -22.44 9.21 -6.98
N TYR A 408 -21.50 9.26 -7.93
CA TYR A 408 -20.15 9.77 -7.71
C TYR A 408 -20.06 11.29 -7.94
N MET A 409 -21.20 11.96 -8.16
CA MET A 409 -21.32 13.42 -8.13
C MET A 409 -21.91 13.86 -6.79
N VAL A 410 -21.13 14.62 -6.02
CA VAL A 410 -21.51 15.10 -4.70
C VAL A 410 -22.76 15.98 -4.78
N GLY A 411 -23.76 15.70 -3.94
CA GLY A 411 -25.00 16.49 -3.88
C GLY A 411 -26.03 16.14 -4.96
N TYR A 412 -25.78 15.12 -5.79
CA TYR A 412 -26.72 14.64 -6.81
C TYR A 412 -27.32 13.26 -6.41
N GLY A 413 -28.62 13.08 -6.67
CA GLY A 413 -29.32 11.84 -6.33
C GLY A 413 -29.55 11.61 -4.83
N ALA A 414 -30.06 10.43 -4.49
CA ALA A 414 -30.39 10.07 -3.10
C ALA A 414 -29.18 9.61 -2.27
N SER A 415 -28.18 9.01 -2.93
CA SER A 415 -26.95 8.51 -2.31
C SER A 415 -25.75 9.10 -3.05
N TYR A 416 -24.80 9.70 -2.32
CA TYR A 416 -23.58 10.30 -2.85
C TYR A 416 -22.51 10.42 -1.74
N PRO A 417 -21.21 10.53 -2.09
CA PRO A 417 -20.10 10.70 -1.16
C PRO A 417 -20.29 11.89 -0.21
N ARG A 418 -20.05 11.65 1.09
CA ARG A 418 -20.15 12.64 2.16
C ARG A 418 -18.80 12.99 2.75
N GLN A 419 -17.77 12.16 2.57
CA GLN A 419 -16.44 12.34 3.15
C GLN A 419 -15.40 12.57 2.04
N VAL A 420 -15.66 13.55 1.18
CA VAL A 420 -14.77 13.92 0.06
C VAL A 420 -13.43 14.43 0.60
N HIS A 421 -12.32 13.97 0.02
CA HIS A 421 -10.97 14.48 0.31
C HIS A 421 -10.84 15.93 -0.19
N HIS A 422 -11.30 16.90 0.61
CA HIS A 422 -11.31 18.32 0.24
C HIS A 422 -11.28 19.23 1.47
N ARG A 423 -10.20 20.02 1.63
CA ARG A 423 -9.95 20.86 2.81
C ARG A 423 -11.07 21.86 3.08
N GLY A 424 -11.43 22.67 2.08
CA GLY A 424 -12.50 23.66 2.21
C GLY A 424 -13.88 23.05 2.47
N ALA A 425 -14.10 21.78 2.13
CA ALA A 425 -15.39 21.11 2.33
C ALA A 425 -15.48 20.45 3.71
N SER A 426 -14.37 19.84 4.15
CA SER A 426 -14.25 19.08 5.38
C SER A 426 -14.15 19.93 6.64
N ILE A 427 -13.75 21.20 6.53
CA ILE A 427 -13.63 22.14 7.64
C ILE A 427 -14.83 23.09 7.65
N VAL A 428 -15.34 23.45 8.83
CA VAL A 428 -16.44 24.42 8.94
C VAL A 428 -16.14 25.72 8.19
N SER A 429 -17.12 26.24 7.45
CA SER A 429 -17.00 27.49 6.70
C SER A 429 -16.53 28.65 7.58
N ILE A 430 -15.58 29.46 7.08
CA ILE A 430 -15.14 30.70 7.71
C ILE A 430 -16.28 31.71 7.97
N LYS A 431 -17.35 31.65 7.17
CA LYS A 431 -18.52 32.52 7.37
C LYS A 431 -19.40 32.08 8.53
N ARG A 432 -19.32 30.80 8.90
CA ARG A 432 -20.05 30.24 10.04
C ARG A 432 -19.21 30.33 11.31
N ASP A 433 -17.94 29.97 11.22
CA ASP A 433 -16.98 30.05 12.31
C ASP A 433 -15.68 30.71 11.83
N PRO A 434 -15.45 32.00 12.17
CA PRO A 434 -14.28 32.73 11.74
C PRO A 434 -13.02 32.38 12.56
N SER A 435 -13.11 31.49 13.56
CA SER A 435 -11.92 31.07 14.30
C SER A 435 -10.88 30.49 13.33
N PHE A 436 -9.62 30.89 13.51
CA PHE A 436 -8.51 30.37 12.71
C PHE A 436 -8.31 28.87 12.97
N VAL A 437 -8.26 28.07 11.91
CA VAL A 437 -7.94 26.65 11.97
C VAL A 437 -6.47 26.45 11.60
N SER A 438 -5.67 26.07 12.58
CA SER A 438 -4.24 25.82 12.36
C SER A 438 -3.99 24.52 11.58
N CYS A 439 -2.79 24.40 10.99
CA CYS A 439 -2.37 23.22 10.21
C CYS A 439 -2.60 21.87 10.92
N GLN A 440 -2.15 21.75 12.18
CA GLN A 440 -2.27 20.49 12.94
C GLN A 440 -3.69 20.28 13.49
N GLU A 441 -4.37 21.36 13.91
CA GLU A 441 -5.76 21.29 14.33
C GLU A 441 -6.68 20.79 13.21
N GLY A 442 -6.40 21.21 11.98
CA GLY A 442 -7.01 20.69 10.77
C GLY A 442 -7.03 19.16 10.71
N TYR A 443 -5.87 18.54 10.97
CA TYR A 443 -5.74 17.09 10.97
C TYR A 443 -6.47 16.44 12.15
N SER A 444 -6.23 16.94 13.37
CA SER A 444 -6.78 16.34 14.58
C SER A 444 -8.30 16.46 14.67
N SER A 445 -8.88 17.55 14.16
CA SER A 445 -10.29 17.89 14.39
C SER A 445 -11.18 17.71 13.16
N TRP A 446 -10.63 17.70 11.94
CA TRP A 446 -11.42 17.66 10.70
C TRP A 446 -11.02 16.55 9.74
N TYR A 447 -9.74 16.29 9.53
CA TYR A 447 -9.29 15.27 8.56
C TYR A 447 -9.74 13.84 8.93
N GLY A 448 -9.56 13.43 10.18
CA GLY A 448 -9.94 12.08 10.64
C GLY A 448 -11.41 11.94 11.08
N ARG A 449 -12.22 13.00 10.93
CA ARG A 449 -13.59 13.02 11.46
C ARG A 449 -14.52 12.15 10.61
N GLU A 450 -15.15 11.13 11.20
CA GLU A 450 -16.06 10.20 10.50
C GLU A 450 -17.38 10.86 10.01
N ALA A 451 -17.72 12.04 10.55
CA ALA A 451 -18.88 12.78 10.09
C ALA A 451 -18.67 13.28 8.65
N GLY A 452 -19.77 13.35 7.89
CA GLY A 452 -19.77 13.98 6.57
C GLY A 452 -19.26 15.42 6.60
N ASN A 453 -18.67 15.85 5.49
CA ASN A 453 -18.12 17.18 5.31
C ASN A 453 -19.19 18.26 5.64
N PRO A 454 -18.87 19.25 6.50
CA PRO A 454 -19.81 20.28 6.95
C PRO A 454 -20.27 21.19 5.81
N ASN A 455 -19.45 21.37 4.77
CA ASN A 455 -19.83 22.12 3.58
C ASN A 455 -20.05 21.15 2.42
N LEU A 456 -21.23 21.20 1.81
CA LEU A 456 -21.54 20.40 0.63
C LEU A 456 -20.75 20.92 -0.58
N LEU A 457 -19.83 20.09 -1.09
CA LEU A 457 -19.05 20.37 -2.30
C LEU A 457 -19.87 20.04 -3.56
N ASP A 458 -20.96 20.79 -3.75
CA ASP A 458 -22.00 20.47 -4.73
C ASP A 458 -21.45 20.35 -6.16
N GLY A 459 -21.76 19.23 -6.81
CA GLY A 459 -21.38 18.93 -8.18
C GLY A 459 -19.99 18.34 -8.39
N ALA A 460 -19.16 18.23 -7.36
CA ALA A 460 -17.84 17.62 -7.49
C ALA A 460 -17.95 16.15 -7.92
N VAL A 461 -17.19 15.76 -8.94
CA VAL A 461 -17.03 14.36 -9.35
C VAL A 461 -15.75 13.82 -8.72
N VAL A 462 -15.90 12.87 -7.80
CA VAL A 462 -14.79 12.23 -7.09
C VAL A 462 -14.00 11.29 -8.02
N GLY A 463 -12.92 10.69 -7.52
CA GLY A 463 -12.08 9.75 -8.27
C GLY A 463 -12.81 8.49 -8.76
N GLY A 464 -13.82 8.04 -8.00
CA GLY A 464 -14.71 6.94 -8.36
C GLY A 464 -14.26 5.57 -7.84
N PRO A 465 -14.95 4.49 -8.22
CA PRO A 465 -14.70 3.15 -7.69
C PRO A 465 -13.44 2.52 -8.30
N ASP A 466 -12.97 1.44 -7.68
CA ASP A 466 -11.91 0.58 -8.23
C ASP A 466 -12.41 -0.26 -9.42
N GLU A 467 -11.54 -1.13 -9.97
CA GLU A 467 -11.86 -1.96 -11.13
C GLU A 467 -13.01 -2.96 -10.91
N TYR A 468 -13.46 -3.15 -9.66
CA TYR A 468 -14.52 -4.08 -9.27
C TYR A 468 -15.82 -3.37 -8.85
N ASP A 469 -15.95 -2.08 -9.13
CA ASP A 469 -17.06 -1.22 -8.70
C ASP A 469 -17.12 -0.98 -7.17
N ASP A 470 -16.03 -1.27 -6.44
CA ASP A 470 -15.97 -1.01 -5.00
C ASP A 470 -15.54 0.44 -4.71
N PHE A 471 -16.27 1.11 -3.81
CA PHE A 471 -16.02 2.49 -3.42
C PHE A 471 -16.14 2.65 -1.90
N ALA A 472 -15.12 3.26 -1.28
CA ALA A 472 -15.12 3.61 0.14
C ALA A 472 -15.17 5.14 0.32
N ASP A 473 -16.27 5.63 0.89
CA ASP A 473 -16.52 7.05 1.19
C ASP A 473 -15.78 7.48 2.45
N GLU A 474 -14.46 7.53 2.34
CA GLU A 474 -13.51 7.85 3.41
C GLU A 474 -12.61 9.01 2.97
N ARG A 475 -12.46 10.01 3.84
CA ARG A 475 -11.73 11.25 3.51
C ARG A 475 -10.24 11.01 3.27
N ASP A 476 -9.66 10.00 3.91
CA ASP A 476 -8.26 9.61 3.71
C ASP A 476 -8.06 8.65 2.52
N ASN A 477 -9.14 8.19 1.87
CA ASN A 477 -9.10 7.44 0.62
C ASN A 477 -9.06 8.37 -0.60
N TYR A 478 -8.04 9.22 -0.68
CA TYR A 478 -7.90 10.25 -1.72
C TYR A 478 -7.93 9.68 -3.14
N GLU A 479 -7.49 8.44 -3.37
CA GLU A 479 -7.55 7.79 -4.69
C GLU A 479 -8.98 7.75 -5.28
N GLN A 480 -9.98 7.57 -4.41
CA GLN A 480 -11.39 7.42 -4.80
C GLN A 480 -12.22 8.66 -4.45
N THR A 481 -11.95 9.33 -3.32
CA THR A 481 -12.79 10.41 -2.78
C THR A 481 -12.29 11.81 -3.09
N GLU A 482 -11.11 11.97 -3.70
CA GLU A 482 -10.64 13.27 -4.16
C GLU A 482 -11.38 13.72 -5.42
N ALA A 483 -11.80 14.98 -5.43
CA ALA A 483 -12.35 15.62 -6.61
C ALA A 483 -11.31 16.58 -7.19
N ALA A 484 -11.17 16.60 -8.51
CA ALA A 484 -10.24 17.46 -9.22
C ALA A 484 -10.96 18.27 -10.31
N THR A 485 -10.50 19.48 -10.62
CA THR A 485 -11.16 20.36 -11.60
C THR A 485 -11.33 19.71 -12.97
N TYR A 486 -10.34 18.94 -13.42
CA TYR A 486 -10.33 18.30 -14.73
C TYR A 486 -11.26 17.07 -14.83
N ASN A 487 -11.77 16.53 -13.71
CA ASN A 487 -12.84 15.52 -13.74
C ASN A 487 -14.16 16.14 -14.23
N ASN A 488 -14.44 17.37 -13.77
CA ASN A 488 -15.71 18.05 -13.99
C ASN A 488 -15.76 18.78 -15.34
N ALA A 489 -14.63 19.27 -15.84
CA ALA A 489 -14.61 20.17 -16.99
C ALA A 489 -15.15 19.54 -18.29
N PRO A 490 -14.74 18.32 -18.70
CA PRO A 490 -15.31 17.66 -19.88
C PRO A 490 -16.80 17.33 -19.71
N LEU A 491 -17.23 17.06 -18.49
CA LEU A 491 -18.60 16.63 -18.19
C LEU A 491 -19.63 17.74 -18.42
N LEU A 492 -19.23 19.02 -18.40
CA LEU A 492 -20.12 20.15 -18.69
C LEU A 492 -20.77 20.01 -20.07
N GLY A 493 -19.97 19.74 -21.11
CA GLY A 493 -20.46 19.57 -22.47
C GLY A 493 -21.38 18.36 -22.61
N VAL A 494 -20.99 17.23 -22.04
CA VAL A 494 -21.77 15.98 -22.10
C VAL A 494 -23.13 16.13 -21.42
N LEU A 495 -23.17 16.72 -20.21
CA LEU A 495 -24.42 16.96 -19.50
C LEU A 495 -25.33 17.93 -20.24
N ALA A 496 -24.78 19.01 -20.80
CA ALA A 496 -25.56 19.93 -21.64
C ALA A 496 -26.14 19.22 -22.87
N ARG A 497 -25.36 18.36 -23.51
CA ARG A 497 -25.79 17.59 -24.68
C ARG A 497 -26.87 16.55 -24.35
N LEU A 498 -26.81 15.91 -23.18
CA LEU A 498 -27.82 14.95 -22.71
C LEU A 498 -29.08 15.63 -22.14
N ALA A 499 -28.97 16.85 -21.61
CA ALA A 499 -30.09 17.63 -21.08
C ALA A 499 -31.02 18.17 -22.17
N ALA A 500 -30.53 18.35 -23.41
CA ALA A 500 -31.36 18.72 -24.54
C ALA A 500 -32.32 17.58 -24.90
N SER A 501 -33.64 17.85 -24.89
CA SER A 501 -34.68 16.89 -25.28
C SER A 501 -34.31 16.19 -26.58
N CYS A 502 -34.27 14.85 -26.54
CA CYS A 502 -33.91 14.01 -27.67
C CYS A 502 -34.78 14.32 -28.89
N GLY A 503 -34.27 15.11 -29.83
CA GLY A 503 -34.83 15.24 -31.17
C GLY A 503 -34.59 13.96 -31.99
N GLY A 504 -35.10 12.81 -31.53
CA GLY A 504 -35.11 11.58 -32.34
C GLY A 504 -35.06 10.23 -31.63
N LEU A 505 -35.01 10.14 -30.29
CA LEU A 505 -34.98 8.83 -29.61
C LEU A 505 -36.39 8.40 -29.20
N LYS A 506 -37.07 7.65 -30.06
CA LYS A 506 -38.21 6.81 -29.65
C LYS A 506 -37.64 5.47 -29.16
N GLU A 507 -37.86 5.17 -27.88
CA GLU A 507 -37.64 3.83 -27.33
C GLU A 507 -38.77 2.92 -27.84
N GLU A 508 -38.43 1.90 -28.62
CA GLU A 508 -39.33 0.76 -28.89
C GLU A 508 -38.89 -0.42 -28.00
N GLU A 509 -39.84 -0.91 -27.21
CA GLU A 509 -39.71 -2.04 -26.27
C GLU A 509 -39.45 -3.35 -27.02
N TYR A 510 -38.63 -4.24 -26.44
CA TYR A 510 -38.53 -5.64 -26.90
C TYR A 510 -38.58 -6.61 -25.72
N GLU A 511 -39.48 -7.58 -25.84
CA GLU A 511 -39.88 -8.59 -24.85
C GLU A 511 -38.79 -9.65 -24.59
N GLN A 512 -38.71 -10.12 -23.34
CA GLN A 512 -37.84 -11.21 -22.89
C GLN A 512 -38.50 -12.58 -23.06
N GLU A 513 -37.92 -13.46 -23.88
CA GLU A 513 -38.25 -14.89 -23.89
C GLU A 513 -37.35 -15.69 -22.92
N THR A 514 -38.00 -16.47 -22.05
CA THR A 514 -37.41 -17.43 -21.11
C THR A 514 -37.21 -18.80 -21.76
N ALA A 515 -36.07 -19.47 -21.49
CA ALA A 515 -35.87 -20.88 -21.85
C ALA A 515 -35.45 -21.75 -20.65
N THR A 516 -36.12 -22.90 -20.53
CA THR A 516 -36.00 -23.97 -19.52
C THR A 516 -34.79 -24.90 -19.71
N PRO A 517 -34.33 -25.63 -18.67
CA PRO A 517 -33.06 -26.39 -18.70
C PRO A 517 -33.22 -27.84 -19.17
N VAL A 518 -32.23 -28.33 -19.94
CA VAL A 518 -32.07 -29.75 -20.33
C VAL A 518 -30.88 -30.37 -19.60
N VAL A 519 -31.03 -31.64 -19.22
CA VAL A 519 -30.18 -32.42 -18.30
C VAL A 519 -29.31 -33.45 -19.06
N ASN A 520 -28.08 -33.65 -18.54
CA ASN A 520 -27.19 -34.82 -18.59
C ASN A 520 -26.34 -35.13 -19.84
N ARG A 521 -25.00 -35.25 -19.70
CA ARG A 521 -24.27 -36.47 -19.26
C ARG A 521 -22.75 -36.27 -19.30
N THR A 522 -22.06 -36.77 -18.29
CA THR A 522 -20.60 -36.94 -18.20
C THR A 522 -20.14 -38.20 -18.95
N SER A 523 -19.00 -38.14 -19.64
CA SER A 523 -18.13 -39.29 -19.86
C SER A 523 -16.66 -38.88 -20.04
N SER A 524 -15.80 -39.72 -19.45
CA SER A 524 -14.38 -39.60 -19.20
C SER A 524 -13.46 -39.87 -20.40
N SER A 525 -12.29 -39.25 -20.30
CA SER A 525 -10.99 -39.42 -20.95
C SER A 525 -10.71 -40.67 -21.82
N SER A 526 -9.98 -40.42 -22.91
CA SER A 526 -8.94 -41.33 -23.43
C SER A 526 -7.63 -40.57 -23.63
N SER A 527 -6.56 -41.12 -23.06
CA SER A 527 -5.18 -40.65 -22.98
C SER A 527 -4.34 -40.87 -24.24
N LEU A 528 -3.41 -39.96 -24.50
CA LEU A 528 -2.23 -40.12 -25.37
C LEU A 528 -0.95 -39.76 -24.56
N PRO A 529 0.25 -40.23 -24.95
CA PRO A 529 1.36 -40.49 -24.03
C PRO A 529 2.05 -39.23 -23.47
N ALA A 530 2.40 -39.30 -22.18
CA ALA A 530 2.99 -38.21 -21.41
C ALA A 530 4.46 -37.99 -21.79
N THR A 531 4.71 -36.87 -22.46
CA THR A 531 5.99 -36.17 -22.33
C THR A 531 6.04 -35.59 -20.92
N ALA A 532 7.13 -35.84 -20.17
CA ALA A 532 7.28 -35.27 -18.83
C ALA A 532 7.23 -33.73 -18.93
N THR A 533 6.17 -33.13 -18.41
CA THR A 533 5.91 -31.70 -18.60
C THR A 533 6.90 -30.86 -17.80
N ALA A 534 7.41 -29.81 -18.44
CA ALA A 534 8.31 -28.82 -17.85
C ALA A 534 7.71 -28.10 -16.63
N ILE A 535 6.38 -28.13 -16.46
CA ILE A 535 5.63 -27.53 -15.35
C ILE A 535 4.95 -28.65 -14.55
N GLY A 536 5.08 -28.61 -13.23
CA GLY A 536 4.30 -29.41 -12.28
C GLY A 536 3.29 -28.56 -11.53
N ILE A 537 2.07 -29.05 -11.35
CA ILE A 537 0.99 -28.38 -10.59
C ILE A 537 0.53 -29.34 -9.50
N GLU A 538 0.54 -28.88 -8.25
CA GLU A 538 -0.01 -29.60 -7.10
C GLU A 538 -1.15 -28.79 -6.48
N GLN A 539 -2.28 -29.46 -6.23
CA GLN A 539 -3.46 -28.88 -5.58
C GLN A 539 -3.72 -29.63 -4.28
N ASN A 540 -3.92 -28.90 -3.18
CA ASN A 540 -4.21 -29.49 -1.89
C ASN A 540 -5.48 -28.89 -1.29
N VAL A 541 -6.42 -29.73 -0.84
CA VAL A 541 -7.66 -29.27 -0.21
C VAL A 541 -7.32 -28.75 1.19
N THR A 542 -7.69 -27.51 1.49
CA THR A 542 -7.42 -26.86 2.77
C THR A 542 -8.69 -26.62 3.60
N GLY A 543 -9.88 -26.91 3.06
CA GLY A 543 -11.15 -26.84 3.79
C GLY A 543 -12.38 -27.19 2.95
N THR A 544 -13.50 -27.51 3.59
CA THR A 544 -14.75 -27.93 2.92
C THR A 544 -15.99 -27.48 3.73
N TRP A 545 -17.05 -27.01 3.08
CA TRP A 545 -18.34 -26.65 3.73
C TRP A 545 -19.55 -26.74 2.79
N ALA A 546 -20.78 -26.59 3.28
CA ALA A 546 -22.00 -26.70 2.45
C ALA A 546 -22.97 -25.51 2.60
N ARG A 547 -23.62 -25.09 1.49
CA ARG A 547 -24.68 -24.04 1.46
C ARG A 547 -25.73 -24.36 0.38
N ARG A 548 -27.02 -24.27 0.72
CA ARG A 548 -28.17 -24.50 -0.21
C ARG A 548 -28.01 -25.77 -1.08
N ARG A 549 -27.77 -26.93 -0.44
CA ARG A 549 -27.59 -28.25 -1.08
C ARG A 549 -26.40 -28.38 -2.06
N ARG A 550 -25.41 -27.47 -1.99
CA ARG A 550 -24.11 -27.62 -2.69
C ARG A 550 -22.96 -27.62 -1.68
N THR A 551 -21.97 -28.47 -1.91
CA THR A 551 -20.72 -28.57 -1.14
C THR A 551 -19.63 -27.78 -1.85
N TYR A 552 -18.89 -26.96 -1.10
CA TYR A 552 -17.83 -26.08 -1.54
C TYR A 552 -16.50 -26.54 -0.92
N TYR A 553 -15.43 -26.43 -1.68
CA TYR A 553 -14.08 -26.85 -1.29
C TYR A 553 -13.11 -25.67 -1.44
N ARG A 554 -12.15 -25.57 -0.53
CA ARG A 554 -11.04 -24.60 -0.52
C ARG A 554 -9.76 -25.32 -0.91
N TYR A 555 -8.97 -24.72 -1.79
CA TYR A 555 -7.72 -25.30 -2.29
C TYR A 555 -6.54 -24.33 -2.11
N ALA A 556 -5.35 -24.87 -1.87
CA ALA A 556 -4.07 -24.18 -2.07
C ALA A 556 -3.35 -24.82 -3.26
N VAL A 557 -2.84 -24.01 -4.18
CA VAL A 557 -2.24 -24.48 -5.45
C VAL A 557 -0.81 -24.00 -5.57
N THR A 558 0.11 -24.93 -5.88
CA THR A 558 1.53 -24.65 -6.13
C THR A 558 1.90 -25.05 -7.56
N VAL A 559 2.53 -24.13 -8.29
CA VAL A 559 3.01 -24.36 -9.66
C VAL A 559 4.52 -24.26 -9.70
N THR A 560 5.20 -25.29 -10.21
CA THR A 560 6.66 -25.42 -10.17
C THR A 560 7.24 -25.63 -11.57
N ASN A 561 8.25 -24.85 -11.94
CA ASN A 561 9.02 -25.09 -13.15
C ASN A 561 10.06 -26.21 -12.92
N ARG A 562 9.82 -27.41 -13.45
CA ARG A 562 10.69 -28.61 -13.33
C ARG A 562 11.68 -28.74 -14.49
N SER A 563 11.76 -27.76 -15.40
CA SER A 563 12.66 -27.85 -16.56
C SER A 563 14.14 -27.70 -16.17
N ARG A 564 15.02 -28.41 -16.88
CA ARG A 564 16.48 -28.31 -16.69
C ARG A 564 17.02 -27.07 -17.40
N GLY A 565 17.21 -25.98 -16.66
CA GLY A 565 17.91 -24.77 -17.14
C GLY A 565 17.08 -23.78 -17.96
N LYS A 566 15.77 -24.01 -18.18
CA LYS A 566 14.90 -23.12 -18.97
C LYS A 566 13.94 -22.29 -18.11
N THR A 567 13.98 -20.97 -18.27
CA THR A 567 13.06 -20.04 -17.59
C THR A 567 11.73 -19.96 -18.34
N VAL A 568 10.62 -20.06 -17.63
CA VAL A 568 9.26 -19.97 -18.18
C VAL A 568 8.80 -18.53 -18.07
N ARG A 569 8.72 -17.81 -19.18
CA ARG A 569 8.38 -16.37 -19.21
C ARG A 569 6.90 -16.08 -19.43
N GLU A 570 6.13 -17.09 -19.82
CA GLU A 570 4.71 -16.95 -20.13
C GLU A 570 3.97 -18.17 -19.57
N LEU A 571 3.70 -18.14 -18.27
CA LEU A 571 2.94 -19.19 -17.59
C LEU A 571 1.46 -18.78 -17.55
N HIS A 572 0.60 -19.57 -18.18
CA HIS A 572 -0.86 -19.40 -18.11
C HIS A 572 -1.49 -20.59 -17.40
N LEU A 573 -2.40 -20.32 -16.46
CA LEU A 573 -3.06 -21.30 -15.61
C LEU A 573 -4.57 -21.20 -15.79
N GLY A 574 -5.20 -22.22 -16.35
CA GLY A 574 -6.67 -22.29 -16.34
C GLY A 574 -7.18 -22.64 -14.94
N VAL A 575 -8.07 -21.82 -14.37
CA VAL A 575 -8.77 -22.12 -13.12
C VAL A 575 -10.27 -22.05 -13.39
N SER A 576 -11.01 -23.11 -13.04
CA SER A 576 -12.46 -23.22 -13.27
C SER A 576 -13.19 -23.63 -11.99
N GLY A 577 -14.48 -23.29 -11.91
CA GLY A 577 -15.33 -23.64 -10.75
C GLY A 577 -15.12 -22.82 -9.48
N LEU A 578 -14.36 -21.72 -9.54
CA LEU A 578 -14.06 -20.85 -8.40
C LEU A 578 -15.29 -20.03 -7.96
N ARG A 579 -15.46 -19.87 -6.64
CA ARG A 579 -16.33 -18.84 -6.05
C ARG A 579 -15.54 -18.02 -5.02
N GLY A 580 -15.43 -16.71 -5.24
CA GLY A 580 -14.56 -15.78 -4.49
C GLY A 580 -13.31 -15.36 -5.27
N ARG A 581 -12.55 -14.37 -4.79
CA ARG A 581 -11.31 -13.91 -5.47
C ARG A 581 -10.19 -14.96 -5.33
N LEU A 582 -9.33 -15.01 -6.34
CA LEU A 582 -8.06 -15.75 -6.36
C LEU A 582 -6.93 -14.71 -6.14
N TRP A 583 -5.86 -15.07 -5.43
CA TRP A 583 -4.79 -14.16 -5.00
C TRP A 583 -3.42 -14.79 -5.27
N GLY A 584 -2.46 -14.05 -5.81
CA GLY A 584 -1.16 -14.60 -6.25
C GLY A 584 -1.13 -15.01 -7.73
N LEU A 585 -2.21 -14.75 -8.48
CA LEU A 585 -2.25 -14.73 -9.94
C LEU A 585 -3.04 -13.52 -10.40
N GLU A 586 -2.63 -12.95 -11.52
CA GLU A 586 -3.41 -11.97 -12.28
C GLU A 586 -4.26 -12.69 -13.33
N GLU A 587 -5.43 -12.15 -13.63
CA GLU A 587 -6.30 -12.70 -14.67
C GLU A 587 -5.77 -12.30 -16.07
N ALA A 588 -5.75 -13.24 -17.01
CA ALA A 588 -5.21 -13.04 -18.36
C ALA A 588 -6.10 -13.67 -19.43
N ARG A 589 -5.81 -13.31 -20.69
CA ARG A 589 -6.63 -13.69 -21.86
C ARG A 589 -6.87 -15.21 -22.01
N TYR A 590 -6.00 -16.08 -21.48
CA TYR A 590 -6.14 -17.54 -21.53
C TYR A 590 -6.09 -18.22 -20.14
N GLY A 591 -6.61 -17.56 -19.10
CA GLY A 591 -6.66 -18.10 -17.73
C GLY A 591 -6.07 -17.10 -16.73
N TYR A 592 -5.18 -17.55 -15.87
CA TYR A 592 -4.55 -16.77 -14.83
C TYR A 592 -3.04 -16.84 -15.00
N VAL A 593 -2.36 -15.71 -14.95
CA VAL A 593 -0.90 -15.60 -15.09
C VAL A 593 -0.29 -15.24 -13.74
N PRO A 594 1.00 -15.53 -13.52
CA PRO A 594 1.75 -14.88 -12.47
C PRO A 594 1.58 -13.36 -12.53
N PRO A 595 1.59 -12.66 -11.39
CA PRO A 595 1.49 -11.20 -11.38
C PRO A 595 2.55 -10.53 -12.26
N ARG A 596 2.29 -9.30 -12.74
CA ARG A 596 3.16 -8.54 -13.67
C ARG A 596 4.62 -8.44 -13.25
N TRP A 597 4.87 -8.57 -11.95
CA TRP A 597 6.17 -8.52 -11.30
C TRP A 597 6.90 -9.84 -11.14
N LEU A 598 6.21 -10.94 -11.43
CA LEU A 598 6.83 -12.24 -11.65
C LEU A 598 6.68 -12.60 -13.13
N PRO A 599 7.28 -11.82 -14.06
CA PRO A 599 7.14 -12.01 -15.49
C PRO A 599 7.77 -13.32 -15.96
N ALA A 600 8.51 -14.05 -15.10
CA ALA A 600 9.07 -15.34 -15.44
C ALA A 600 9.34 -16.26 -14.24
N LEU A 601 8.99 -17.53 -14.36
CA LEU A 601 9.28 -18.60 -13.41
C LEU A 601 10.55 -19.35 -13.83
N ARG A 602 11.67 -19.07 -13.16
CA ARG A 602 12.99 -19.70 -13.43
C ARG A 602 13.01 -21.20 -13.08
N PRO A 603 13.94 -22.01 -13.63
CA PRO A 603 14.09 -23.43 -13.29
C PRO A 603 14.13 -23.65 -11.78
N GLY A 604 13.33 -24.60 -11.28
CA GLY A 604 13.26 -24.94 -9.86
C GLY A 604 12.52 -23.95 -8.96
N ARG A 605 11.94 -22.87 -9.51
CA ARG A 605 11.12 -21.90 -8.76
C ARG A 605 9.64 -22.26 -8.83
N SER A 606 8.90 -21.85 -7.80
CA SER A 606 7.48 -22.13 -7.64
C SER A 606 6.69 -20.86 -7.33
N LEU A 607 5.43 -20.84 -7.76
CA LEU A 607 4.43 -19.82 -7.46
C LEU A 607 3.29 -20.45 -6.67
N ARG A 608 2.83 -19.76 -5.62
CA ARG A 608 1.74 -20.21 -4.75
C ARG A 608 0.60 -19.21 -4.75
N VAL A 609 -0.62 -19.71 -4.79
CA VAL A 609 -1.84 -18.94 -5.06
C VAL A 609 -2.87 -19.22 -3.97
N PHE A 610 -3.47 -18.17 -3.43
CA PHE A 610 -4.40 -18.16 -2.30
C PHE A 610 -5.80 -17.67 -2.70
N GLN A 611 -6.78 -17.81 -1.81
CA GLN A 611 -8.18 -17.42 -2.06
C GLN A 611 -8.65 -16.23 -1.20
N HIS A 612 -7.89 -15.81 -0.17
CA HIS A 612 -8.24 -14.73 0.78
C HIS A 612 -7.00 -13.92 1.20
N SER A 613 -7.23 -12.75 1.82
CA SER A 613 -6.21 -11.82 2.33
C SER A 613 -5.20 -12.50 3.25
N VAL A 614 -3.92 -12.15 3.08
CA VAL A 614 -2.81 -12.74 3.84
C VAL A 614 -2.48 -11.86 5.05
N GLU A 615 -2.46 -12.47 6.23
CA GLU A 615 -2.11 -11.80 7.50
C GLU A 615 -0.68 -12.10 7.96
N GLU A 616 -0.07 -13.20 7.50
CA GLU A 616 1.31 -13.56 7.83
C GLU A 616 2.05 -14.01 6.58
N ILE A 617 3.24 -13.44 6.37
CA ILE A 617 4.17 -13.78 5.29
C ILE A 617 5.54 -14.01 5.90
N ASP A 618 6.11 -15.18 5.64
CA ASP A 618 7.51 -15.49 5.97
C ASP A 618 8.28 -15.83 4.70
N LEU A 619 9.27 -14.99 4.40
CA LEU A 619 10.20 -15.12 3.28
C LEU A 619 11.65 -15.18 3.79
N SER A 620 11.87 -15.56 5.04
CA SER A 620 13.20 -15.61 5.61
C SER A 620 14.15 -16.56 4.84
N GLY A 621 15.40 -16.16 4.64
CA GLY A 621 16.43 -16.88 3.90
C GLY A 621 16.28 -16.82 2.38
N HIS A 622 15.21 -16.21 1.88
CA HIS A 622 14.97 -16.16 0.45
C HIS A 622 15.82 -15.06 -0.20
N ILE A 623 16.89 -15.49 -0.88
CA ILE A 623 17.82 -14.62 -1.65
C ILE A 623 17.16 -13.86 -2.81
N ALA A 624 15.94 -14.22 -3.21
CA ALA A 624 15.23 -13.62 -4.33
C ALA A 624 14.34 -12.43 -3.92
N VAL A 625 14.23 -12.16 -2.63
CA VAL A 625 13.42 -11.04 -2.11
C VAL A 625 14.25 -9.76 -2.17
N ASP A 626 13.76 -8.79 -2.92
CA ASP A 626 14.40 -7.50 -3.20
C ASP A 626 13.36 -6.35 -3.15
N ALA A 627 13.71 -5.17 -3.69
CA ALA A 627 12.85 -4.00 -3.68
C ALA A 627 11.52 -4.22 -4.41
N GLU A 628 11.54 -5.01 -5.49
CA GLU A 628 10.34 -5.35 -6.25
C GLU A 628 9.40 -6.20 -5.37
N TRP A 629 9.92 -7.23 -4.69
CA TRP A 629 9.12 -8.00 -3.73
C TRP A 629 8.49 -7.16 -2.61
N LEU A 630 9.26 -6.23 -2.04
CA LEU A 630 8.75 -5.38 -0.96
C LEU A 630 7.65 -4.43 -1.44
N ALA A 631 7.64 -4.03 -2.71
CA ALA A 631 6.53 -3.28 -3.29
C ALA A 631 5.21 -4.08 -3.26
N TYR A 632 5.24 -5.40 -3.50
CA TYR A 632 4.04 -6.24 -3.35
C TYR A 632 3.64 -6.43 -1.91
N LEU A 633 4.61 -6.58 -1.03
CA LEU A 633 4.38 -6.78 0.39
C LEU A 633 3.76 -5.53 1.04
N GLY A 634 4.18 -4.33 0.60
CA GLY A 634 3.57 -3.06 0.99
C GLY A 634 2.09 -2.90 0.61
N ALA A 635 1.60 -3.67 -0.38
CA ALA A 635 0.21 -3.63 -0.81
C ALA A 635 -0.74 -4.50 0.06
N PHE A 636 -0.22 -5.33 0.97
CA PHE A 636 -1.08 -6.19 1.80
C PHE A 636 -1.71 -5.42 2.97
N ARG A 637 -2.94 -4.97 2.78
CA ARG A 637 -3.73 -4.16 3.75
C ARG A 637 -4.10 -4.87 5.05
N TYR A 638 -3.92 -6.18 5.14
CA TYR A 638 -4.24 -6.99 6.31
C TYR A 638 -3.02 -7.69 6.90
N LEU A 639 -1.82 -7.39 6.38
CA LEU A 639 -0.61 -8.04 6.85
C LEU A 639 -0.33 -7.62 8.29
N ARG A 640 -0.23 -8.62 9.16
CA ARG A 640 0.11 -8.49 10.59
C ARG A 640 1.53 -8.96 10.86
N VAL A 641 2.02 -9.94 10.12
CA VAL A 641 3.35 -10.52 10.34
C VAL A 641 4.09 -10.57 9.01
N LEU A 642 5.27 -9.97 8.96
CA LEU A 642 6.16 -10.02 7.81
C LEU A 642 7.57 -10.40 8.25
N LYS A 643 8.03 -11.59 7.85
CA LYS A 643 9.37 -12.08 8.14
C LYS A 643 10.20 -12.12 6.87
N LEU A 644 11.34 -11.46 6.91
CA LEU A 644 12.27 -11.21 5.81
C LEU A 644 13.72 -11.49 6.26
N ALA A 645 13.92 -12.26 7.33
CA ALA A 645 15.25 -12.47 7.88
C ALA A 645 16.20 -13.08 6.83
N ASP A 646 17.46 -12.67 6.77
CA ASP A 646 18.48 -13.17 5.82
C ASP A 646 18.11 -12.98 4.32
N CYS A 647 17.19 -12.05 4.02
CA CYS A 647 16.93 -11.62 2.65
C CYS A 647 18.02 -10.63 2.17
N LYS A 648 19.14 -11.17 1.67
CA LYS A 648 20.36 -10.41 1.31
C LYS A 648 20.21 -9.30 0.26
N ASN A 649 19.07 -9.24 -0.43
CA ASN A 649 18.79 -8.23 -1.45
C ASN A 649 17.79 -7.15 -0.99
N VAL A 650 17.21 -7.28 0.19
CA VAL A 650 16.42 -6.22 0.83
C VAL A 650 17.36 -5.13 1.35
N ASN A 651 17.08 -3.87 1.00
CA ASN A 651 17.89 -2.70 1.35
C ASN A 651 17.01 -1.55 1.87
N SER A 652 17.63 -0.46 2.35
CA SER A 652 16.90 0.68 2.93
C SER A 652 15.87 1.32 1.99
N SER A 653 16.10 1.34 0.68
CA SER A 653 15.13 1.87 -0.29
C SER A 653 13.96 0.91 -0.51
N ALA A 654 14.18 -0.40 -0.44
CA ALA A 654 13.14 -1.41 -0.58
C ALA A 654 12.08 -1.32 0.52
N VAL A 655 12.51 -1.10 1.77
CA VAL A 655 11.61 -1.08 2.93
C VAL A 655 10.74 0.17 3.02
N TRP A 656 10.99 1.20 2.18
CA TRP A 656 10.09 2.34 2.04
C TRP A 656 8.66 1.92 1.67
N ALA A 657 8.50 0.85 0.86
CA ALA A 657 7.19 0.35 0.48
C ALA A 657 6.32 -0.11 1.67
N LEU A 658 6.92 -0.35 2.83
CA LEU A 658 6.22 -0.76 4.06
C LEU A 658 5.80 0.44 4.94
N SER A 659 6.16 1.67 4.55
CA SER A 659 5.91 2.87 5.36
C SER A 659 4.42 3.07 5.59
N GLY A 660 4.04 3.39 6.83
CA GLY A 660 2.65 3.71 7.20
C GLY A 660 1.69 2.52 7.25
N MET A 661 2.16 1.28 7.18
CA MET A 661 1.29 0.10 7.31
C MET A 661 0.62 0.07 8.70
N ARG A 662 -0.71 0.17 8.75
CA ARG A 662 -1.45 0.29 10.02
C ARG A 662 -1.78 -1.04 10.71
N THR A 663 -1.65 -2.15 9.99
CA THR A 663 -2.01 -3.49 10.52
C THR A 663 -0.82 -4.33 10.93
N LEU A 664 0.41 -3.93 10.55
CA LEU A 664 1.61 -4.74 10.74
C LEU A 664 2.03 -4.73 12.21
N LYS A 665 2.06 -5.91 12.83
CA LYS A 665 2.36 -6.16 14.24
C LYS A 665 3.75 -6.73 14.45
N GLU A 666 4.24 -7.53 13.52
CA GLU A 666 5.55 -8.19 13.61
C GLU A 666 6.31 -8.00 12.30
N LEU A 667 7.53 -7.49 12.40
CA LEU A 667 8.45 -7.33 11.27
C LEU A 667 9.81 -7.91 11.64
N ASP A 668 10.28 -8.86 10.84
CA ASP A 668 11.61 -9.45 10.97
C ASP A 668 12.47 -9.11 9.75
N LEU A 669 13.52 -8.31 9.95
CA LEU A 669 14.54 -7.91 8.99
C LEU A 669 15.94 -8.40 9.44
N SER A 670 16.00 -9.37 10.35
CA SER A 670 17.26 -9.91 10.88
C SER A 670 18.20 -10.33 9.75
N ARG A 671 19.51 -10.11 9.87
CA ARG A 671 20.53 -10.46 8.86
C ARG A 671 20.37 -9.80 7.49
N CYS A 672 19.47 -8.82 7.33
CA CYS A 672 19.40 -7.97 6.14
C CYS A 672 20.45 -6.85 6.23
N SER A 673 21.72 -7.19 6.00
CA SER A 673 22.87 -6.30 6.24
C SER A 673 22.87 -4.99 5.43
N LYS A 674 22.05 -4.87 4.39
CA LYS A 674 21.88 -3.65 3.57
C LYS A 674 20.81 -2.69 4.11
N ILE A 675 20.17 -3.03 5.23
CA ILE A 675 19.31 -2.12 5.97
C ILE A 675 20.17 -1.22 6.86
N SER A 676 20.03 0.09 6.67
CA SER A 676 20.74 1.14 7.42
C SER A 676 19.75 2.05 8.15
N ASP A 677 20.26 3.05 8.87
CA ASP A 677 19.45 4.03 9.61
C ASP A 677 18.37 4.71 8.74
N ALA A 678 18.63 4.87 7.44
CA ALA A 678 17.64 5.41 6.49
C ALA A 678 16.42 4.49 6.35
N GLY A 679 16.62 3.18 6.26
CA GLY A 679 15.53 2.21 6.15
C GLY A 679 14.66 2.17 7.40
N ILE A 680 15.29 2.27 8.58
CA ILE A 680 14.56 2.26 9.85
C ILE A 680 13.69 3.49 10.08
N LYS A 681 14.04 4.65 9.51
CA LYS A 681 13.13 5.82 9.54
C LYS A 681 11.78 5.53 8.87
N HIS A 682 11.75 4.71 7.83
CA HIS A 682 10.48 4.28 7.21
C HIS A 682 9.73 3.31 8.12
N ILE A 683 10.42 2.36 8.74
CA ILE A 683 9.82 1.40 9.68
C ILE A 683 9.26 2.10 10.93
N ALA A 684 9.90 3.18 11.38
CA ALA A 684 9.45 3.99 12.52
C ALA A 684 8.08 4.65 12.31
N SER A 685 7.58 4.72 11.07
CA SER A 685 6.21 5.17 10.74
C SER A 685 5.12 4.10 10.94
N ILE A 686 5.51 2.86 11.24
CA ILE A 686 4.59 1.72 11.42
C ILE A 686 4.24 1.59 12.91
N GLU A 687 3.44 2.52 13.42
CA GLU A 687 3.10 2.65 14.85
C GLU A 687 2.39 1.41 15.44
N SER A 688 1.85 0.54 14.59
CA SER A 688 1.18 -0.68 14.99
C SER A 688 2.11 -1.80 15.46
N LEU A 689 3.43 -1.68 15.24
CA LEU A 689 4.42 -2.73 15.54
C LEU A 689 4.50 -3.06 17.04
N GLU A 690 4.45 -4.37 17.32
CA GLU A 690 4.61 -4.98 18.63
C GLU A 690 5.89 -5.82 18.72
N LYS A 691 6.40 -6.32 17.59
CA LYS A 691 7.65 -7.08 17.52
C LYS A 691 8.51 -6.62 16.36
N LEU A 692 9.76 -6.29 16.64
CA LEU A 692 10.72 -5.86 15.64
C LEU A 692 12.03 -6.64 15.80
N HIS A 693 12.41 -7.36 14.76
CA HIS A 693 13.70 -8.04 14.69
C HIS A 693 14.55 -7.40 13.61
N VAL A 694 15.69 -6.83 13.98
CA VAL A 694 16.64 -6.16 13.08
C VAL A 694 18.08 -6.55 13.43
N SER A 695 18.27 -7.75 14.01
CA SER A 695 19.59 -8.27 14.37
C SER A 695 20.50 -8.31 13.14
N GLN A 696 21.79 -8.05 13.33
CA GLN A 696 22.82 -8.13 12.29
C GLN A 696 22.51 -7.31 11.02
N THR A 697 21.83 -6.17 11.19
CA THR A 697 21.62 -5.14 10.17
C THR A 697 22.71 -4.06 10.24
N GLY A 698 22.74 -3.15 9.27
CA GLY A 698 23.69 -2.04 9.19
C GLY A 698 23.30 -0.80 10.01
N LEU A 699 22.59 -0.99 11.13
CA LEU A 699 22.15 0.11 11.99
C LEU A 699 23.30 0.62 12.86
N THR A 700 23.22 1.92 13.18
CA THR A 700 24.09 2.61 14.13
C THR A 700 23.24 3.14 15.30
N ASP A 701 23.88 3.88 16.22
CA ASP A 701 23.18 4.60 17.29
C ASP A 701 22.00 5.41 16.76
N ASN A 702 22.12 6.06 15.59
CA ASN A 702 21.05 6.90 15.04
C ASN A 702 19.82 6.09 14.63
N GLY A 703 20.02 4.93 14.01
CA GLY A 703 18.93 4.01 13.65
C GLY A 703 18.23 3.46 14.89
N VAL A 704 19.00 3.04 15.89
CA VAL A 704 18.45 2.54 17.17
C VAL A 704 17.66 3.64 17.89
N MET A 705 18.15 4.88 17.92
CA MET A 705 17.42 6.00 18.52
C MET A 705 16.08 6.25 17.83
N ALA A 706 15.96 6.04 16.51
CA ALA A 706 14.70 6.21 15.80
C ALA A 706 13.62 5.19 16.20
N ILE A 707 14.01 4.01 16.72
CA ILE A 707 13.07 2.97 17.18
C ILE A 707 12.28 3.43 18.42
N SER A 708 12.76 4.44 19.15
CA SER A 708 12.09 4.99 20.34
C SER A 708 10.65 5.50 20.08
N SER A 709 10.27 5.77 18.82
CA SER A 709 8.89 6.13 18.47
C SER A 709 7.90 4.96 18.52
N LEU A 710 8.37 3.71 18.46
CA LEU A 710 7.54 2.50 18.41
C LEU A 710 7.15 2.04 19.83
N ILE A 711 6.41 2.88 20.55
CA ILE A 711 6.07 2.70 21.98
C ILE A 711 5.26 1.44 22.31
N ASN A 712 4.71 0.77 21.29
CA ASN A 712 3.92 -0.47 21.42
C ASN A 712 4.78 -1.74 21.38
N LEU A 713 6.10 -1.63 21.23
CA LEU A 713 7.00 -2.77 21.16
C LEU A 713 7.02 -3.58 22.47
N ARG A 714 6.80 -4.89 22.32
CA ARG A 714 6.97 -5.94 23.35
C ARG A 714 8.22 -6.78 23.12
N LEU A 715 8.64 -6.92 21.86
CA LEU A 715 9.86 -7.62 21.50
C LEU A 715 10.74 -6.74 20.60
N LEU A 716 12.00 -6.61 20.98
CA LEU A 716 13.02 -5.93 20.19
C LEU A 716 14.30 -6.76 20.13
N ASP A 717 14.66 -7.19 18.92
CA ASP A 717 15.91 -7.90 18.65
C ASP A 717 16.86 -7.02 17.82
N LEU A 718 17.95 -6.59 18.45
CA LEU A 718 19.06 -5.79 17.91
C LEU A 718 20.38 -6.58 17.92
N GLY A 719 20.33 -7.90 18.09
CA GLY A 719 21.52 -8.73 18.25
C GLY A 719 22.54 -8.56 17.11
N GLY A 720 23.81 -8.37 17.41
CA GLY A 720 24.88 -8.15 16.45
C GLY A 720 24.87 -6.78 15.75
N VAL A 721 24.01 -5.85 16.15
CA VAL A 721 24.09 -4.43 15.78
C VAL A 721 25.09 -3.73 16.70
N ARG A 722 26.00 -2.95 16.12
CA ARG A 722 27.02 -2.20 16.89
C ARG A 722 26.48 -0.84 17.31
N PHE A 723 25.95 -0.75 18.52
CA PHE A 723 25.49 0.49 19.13
C PHE A 723 25.99 0.62 20.58
N THR A 724 25.94 1.84 21.10
CA THR A 724 26.54 2.24 22.39
C THR A 724 25.50 2.55 23.47
N ASP A 725 25.96 2.81 24.69
CA ASP A 725 25.11 3.20 25.83
C ASP A 725 24.21 4.41 25.54
N LYS A 726 24.63 5.30 24.63
CA LYS A 726 23.83 6.45 24.20
C LYS A 726 22.53 6.02 23.52
N ALA A 727 22.61 5.06 22.61
CA ALA A 727 21.43 4.58 21.91
C ALA A 727 20.53 3.76 22.82
N LEU A 728 21.08 2.91 23.70
CA LEU A 728 20.27 2.17 24.68
C LEU A 728 19.47 3.10 25.60
N ARG A 729 20.06 4.22 26.03
CA ARG A 729 19.35 5.26 26.82
C ARG A 729 18.11 5.80 26.12
N SER A 730 18.14 5.98 24.81
CA SER A 730 16.98 6.50 24.07
C SER A 730 15.78 5.54 24.08
N LEU A 731 16.02 4.24 24.27
CA LEU A 731 14.98 3.22 24.28
C LEU A 731 14.21 3.15 25.60
N GLN A 732 14.58 3.93 26.62
CA GLN A 732 13.91 3.98 27.94
C GLN A 732 12.39 4.19 27.88
N VAL A 733 11.91 4.81 26.81
CA VAL A 733 10.48 5.07 26.57
C VAL A 733 9.69 3.79 26.26
N LEU A 734 10.34 2.69 25.89
CA LEU A 734 9.70 1.41 25.54
C LEU A 734 9.36 0.58 26.78
N THR A 735 8.55 1.12 27.69
CA THR A 735 8.27 0.50 29.00
C THR A 735 7.47 -0.81 28.93
N GLN A 736 6.86 -1.10 27.78
CA GLN A 736 6.12 -2.34 27.52
C GLN A 736 7.01 -3.51 27.06
N LEU A 737 8.33 -3.30 26.95
CA LEU A 737 9.22 -4.30 26.40
C LEU A 737 9.35 -5.53 27.33
N GLU A 738 9.03 -6.70 26.79
CA GLU A 738 9.06 -8.00 27.46
C GLU A 738 10.30 -8.82 27.08
N HIS A 739 10.82 -8.60 25.88
CA HIS A 739 11.95 -9.33 25.30
C HIS A 739 12.93 -8.35 24.64
N LEU A 740 14.17 -8.35 25.12
CA LEU A 740 15.26 -7.55 24.56
C LEU A 740 16.47 -8.45 24.23
N ASP A 741 16.85 -8.47 22.95
CA ASP A 741 18.10 -9.07 22.52
C ASP A 741 19.05 -7.99 21.97
N ILE A 742 20.21 -7.83 22.60
CA ILE A 742 21.22 -6.82 22.26
C ILE A 742 22.63 -7.44 22.27
N TRP A 743 22.75 -8.74 22.00
CA TRP A 743 24.04 -9.41 21.98
C TRP A 743 25.02 -8.74 21.01
N GLY A 744 26.33 -8.78 21.28
CA GLY A 744 27.36 -8.24 20.37
C GLY A 744 27.36 -6.72 20.19
N SER A 745 26.58 -5.98 21.00
CA SER A 745 26.61 -4.53 21.07
C SER A 745 27.79 -4.02 21.92
N GLU A 746 28.07 -2.72 21.86
CA GLU A 746 29.17 -2.09 22.61
C GLU A 746 28.73 -1.58 23.99
N ILE A 747 27.66 -2.16 24.54
CA ILE A 747 27.07 -1.75 25.82
C ILE A 747 27.99 -2.09 26.98
N THR A 748 28.08 -1.13 27.91
CA THR A 748 28.82 -1.24 29.18
C THR A 748 27.86 -1.25 30.37
N ASN A 749 28.40 -1.33 31.59
CA ASN A 749 27.59 -1.22 32.82
C ASN A 749 26.78 0.10 32.89
N GLU A 750 27.29 1.19 32.28
CA GLU A 750 26.58 2.46 32.20
C GLU A 750 25.28 2.34 31.38
N GLY A 751 25.34 1.66 30.23
CA GLY A 751 24.15 1.37 29.44
C GLY A 751 23.24 0.35 30.13
N ALA A 752 23.81 -0.67 30.77
CA ALA A 752 23.03 -1.68 31.49
C ALA A 752 22.21 -1.10 32.65
N SER A 753 22.67 -0.01 33.28
CA SER A 753 21.92 0.68 34.34
C SER A 753 20.51 1.13 33.91
N VAL A 754 20.33 1.35 32.61
CA VAL A 754 19.08 1.79 31.99
C VAL A 754 18.01 0.69 31.94
N LEU A 755 18.43 -0.58 31.98
CA LEU A 755 17.52 -1.71 31.80
C LEU A 755 16.40 -1.75 32.85
N ILE A 756 16.57 -1.07 34.00
CA ILE A 756 15.54 -0.88 35.03
C ILE A 756 14.27 -0.18 34.51
N ALA A 757 14.36 0.58 33.41
CA ALA A 757 13.21 1.25 32.79
C ALA A 757 12.26 0.26 32.10
N PHE A 758 12.75 -0.93 31.74
CA PHE A 758 11.95 -1.97 31.09
C PHE A 758 11.22 -2.82 32.14
N THR A 759 10.16 -2.24 32.71
CA THR A 759 9.44 -2.82 33.87
C THR A 759 8.76 -4.16 33.59
N SER A 760 8.59 -4.54 32.32
CA SER A 760 7.99 -5.80 31.89
C SER A 760 9.01 -6.83 31.38
N LEU A 761 10.31 -6.53 31.47
CA LEU A 761 11.36 -7.32 30.83
C LEU A 761 11.48 -8.72 31.45
N SER A 762 11.21 -9.75 30.66
CA SER A 762 11.23 -11.15 31.06
C SER A 762 12.38 -11.94 30.41
N PHE A 763 12.83 -11.51 29.23
CA PHE A 763 13.94 -12.10 28.49
C PHE A 763 15.00 -11.03 28.17
N LEU A 764 16.25 -11.32 28.50
CA LEU A 764 17.40 -10.47 28.18
C LEU A 764 18.55 -11.31 27.63
N ASN A 765 19.04 -10.92 26.45
CA ASN A 765 20.30 -11.43 25.90
C ASN A 765 21.30 -10.28 25.69
N ILE A 766 22.40 -10.36 26.43
CA ILE A 766 23.52 -9.39 26.39
C ILE A 766 24.85 -10.12 26.16
N SER A 767 24.81 -11.29 25.53
CA SER A 767 26.01 -12.05 25.18
C SER A 767 26.97 -11.20 24.35
N TRP A 768 28.28 -11.45 24.45
CA TRP A 768 29.29 -10.70 23.68
C TRP A 768 29.25 -9.17 23.90
N THR A 769 28.81 -8.70 25.05
CA THR A 769 28.87 -7.26 25.43
C THR A 769 29.99 -7.01 26.44
N ARG A 770 30.18 -5.75 26.85
CA ARG A 770 31.12 -5.37 27.92
C ARG A 770 30.44 -5.22 29.28
N VAL A 771 29.22 -5.74 29.41
CA VAL A 771 28.47 -5.72 30.67
C VAL A 771 29.04 -6.78 31.59
N THR A 772 29.48 -6.35 32.77
CA THR A 772 30.00 -7.21 33.82
C THR A 772 29.11 -7.26 35.05
N CYS A 773 28.24 -6.26 35.20
CA CYS A 773 27.27 -6.13 36.27
C CYS A 773 25.90 -5.73 35.72
N LEU A 774 24.84 -6.39 36.19
CA LEU A 774 23.45 -6.01 35.89
C LEU A 774 22.76 -5.33 37.08
N PRO A 775 21.84 -4.38 36.85
CA PRO A 775 20.97 -3.88 37.91
C PRO A 775 19.94 -4.94 38.32
N ILE A 776 19.17 -4.66 39.38
CA ILE A 776 18.07 -5.53 39.81
C ILE A 776 16.94 -5.49 38.77
N LEU A 777 16.69 -6.63 38.12
CA LEU A 777 15.61 -6.81 37.13
C LEU A 777 14.60 -7.86 37.63
N PRO A 778 13.58 -7.47 38.40
CA PRO A 778 12.73 -8.42 39.16
C PRO A 778 11.82 -9.29 38.28
N THR A 779 11.45 -8.80 37.09
CA THR A 779 10.61 -9.53 36.12
C THR A 779 11.40 -10.49 35.25
N LEU A 780 12.74 -10.46 35.30
CA LEU A 780 13.58 -11.26 34.43
C LEU A 780 13.43 -12.75 34.76
N ARG A 781 13.25 -13.57 33.72
CA ARG A 781 13.11 -15.03 33.81
C ARG A 781 14.16 -15.76 32.99
N CYS A 782 14.60 -15.18 31.88
CA CYS A 782 15.64 -15.74 31.02
C CYS A 782 16.76 -14.73 30.82
N LEU A 783 17.99 -15.15 31.12
CA LEU A 783 19.20 -14.34 30.96
C LEU A 783 20.26 -15.09 30.16
N ASN A 784 20.79 -14.43 29.14
CA ASN A 784 21.95 -14.90 28.41
C ASN A 784 23.09 -13.89 28.48
N MET A 785 24.22 -14.31 29.07
CA MET A 785 25.47 -13.56 29.22
C MET A 785 26.67 -14.36 28.67
N SER A 786 26.44 -15.15 27.63
CA SER A 786 27.51 -15.95 27.03
C SER A 786 28.66 -15.06 26.53
N ASN A 787 29.89 -15.56 26.61
CA ASN A 787 31.11 -14.83 26.22
C ASN A 787 31.28 -13.45 26.90
N CYS A 788 30.68 -13.24 28.07
CA CYS A 788 30.90 -12.04 28.88
C CYS A 788 31.85 -12.34 30.05
N THR A 789 32.39 -11.29 30.67
CA THR A 789 33.02 -11.39 31.99
C THR A 789 31.99 -11.03 33.05
N ILE A 790 31.57 -12.00 33.87
CA ILE A 790 30.47 -11.84 34.82
C ILE A 790 31.06 -11.62 36.22
N HIS A 791 30.83 -10.44 36.79
CA HIS A 791 31.11 -10.14 38.19
C HIS A 791 29.83 -10.29 39.03
N SER A 792 28.71 -9.76 38.55
CA SER A 792 27.42 -9.90 39.21
C SER A 792 26.29 -9.86 38.18
N ILE A 793 25.22 -10.59 38.45
CA ILE A 793 23.96 -10.51 37.68
C ILE A 793 22.88 -9.71 38.42
N CYS A 794 23.23 -9.14 39.57
CA CYS A 794 22.35 -8.34 40.42
C CYS A 794 23.21 -7.43 41.35
N ASN A 795 23.38 -6.16 40.99
CA ASN A 795 24.01 -5.16 41.86
C ASN A 795 22.98 -4.58 42.83
N GLY A 796 22.93 -5.08 44.06
CA GLY A 796 22.05 -4.62 45.14
C GLY A 796 22.57 -4.99 46.53
N GLU A 797 21.98 -4.44 47.60
CA GLU A 797 22.29 -4.83 48.98
C GLU A 797 22.16 -6.37 49.15
N PHE A 798 23.08 -6.98 49.90
CA PHE A 798 23.19 -8.42 50.16
C PHE A 798 21.87 -8.99 50.74
N GLN A 799 20.86 -9.30 49.92
CA GLN A 799 19.65 -10.07 50.29
C GLN A 799 18.59 -10.28 49.18
N VAL A 800 18.69 -9.64 48.00
CA VAL A 800 17.66 -9.80 46.95
C VAL A 800 17.98 -11.00 46.04
N LEU A 801 17.15 -12.04 46.12
CA LEU A 801 17.21 -13.19 45.21
C LEU A 801 16.34 -12.95 43.98
N ILE A 802 16.91 -13.14 42.78
CA ILE A 802 16.17 -13.05 41.52
C ILE A 802 15.54 -14.40 41.15
N HIS A 803 14.30 -14.36 40.67
CA HIS A 803 13.59 -15.56 40.20
C HIS A 803 13.93 -15.82 38.72
N LEU A 804 15.07 -16.46 38.49
CA LEU A 804 15.54 -16.79 37.16
C LEU A 804 15.23 -18.26 36.83
N GLU A 805 14.59 -18.50 35.69
CA GLU A 805 14.21 -19.84 35.22
C GLU A 805 15.27 -20.44 34.29
N LYS A 806 15.88 -19.59 33.47
CA LYS A 806 16.87 -20.00 32.46
C LYS A 806 18.08 -19.07 32.47
N LEU A 807 19.26 -19.67 32.63
CA LEU A 807 20.55 -18.99 32.58
C LEU A 807 21.46 -19.64 31.54
N ILE A 808 21.97 -18.83 30.61
CA ILE A 808 22.96 -19.24 29.61
C ILE A 808 24.20 -18.37 29.79
N ILE A 809 25.32 -19.00 30.12
CA ILE A 809 26.61 -18.34 30.38
C ILE A 809 27.75 -19.12 29.71
N SER A 810 27.46 -19.71 28.54
CA SER A 810 28.43 -20.46 27.77
C SER A 810 29.65 -19.61 27.41
N ALA A 811 30.85 -20.18 27.57
CA ALA A 811 32.13 -19.53 27.37
C ALA A 811 32.31 -18.20 28.15
N ALA A 812 31.56 -17.99 29.24
CA ALA A 812 31.75 -16.83 30.11
C ALA A 812 32.98 -17.01 31.02
N SER A 813 33.57 -15.88 31.41
CA SER A 813 34.55 -15.81 32.49
C SER A 813 33.90 -15.21 33.73
N PHE A 814 34.39 -15.58 34.92
CA PHE A 814 33.80 -15.17 36.18
C PHE A 814 34.85 -14.48 37.05
N GLY A 815 34.45 -13.44 37.76
CA GLY A 815 35.22 -12.96 38.91
C GLY A 815 35.11 -13.95 40.07
N ASN A 816 33.91 -14.06 40.64
CA ASN A 816 33.54 -15.06 41.63
C ASN A 816 32.22 -15.74 41.22
N ILE A 817 32.29 -17.02 40.88
CA ILE A 817 31.11 -17.77 40.40
C ILE A 817 30.08 -18.00 41.50
N ASP A 818 30.52 -18.16 42.75
CA ASP A 818 29.62 -18.35 43.89
C ASP A 818 28.80 -17.09 44.15
N GLU A 819 29.40 -15.91 43.96
CA GLU A 819 28.70 -14.62 44.07
C GLU A 819 27.58 -14.51 43.02
N VAL A 820 27.86 -14.89 41.77
CA VAL A 820 26.87 -14.91 40.68
C VAL A 820 25.67 -15.78 41.05
N PHE A 821 25.89 -17.03 41.48
CA PHE A 821 24.81 -17.95 41.80
C PHE A 821 24.14 -17.70 43.14
N SER A 822 24.81 -17.04 44.09
CA SER A 822 24.22 -16.64 45.38
C SER A 822 23.07 -15.64 45.22
N SER A 823 23.03 -14.91 44.11
CA SER A 823 21.96 -13.96 43.79
C SER A 823 20.72 -14.61 43.16
N ILE A 824 20.79 -15.88 42.77
CA ILE A 824 19.70 -16.60 42.10
C ILE A 824 18.94 -17.43 43.13
N LEU A 825 17.61 -17.41 43.08
CA LEU A 825 16.78 -18.32 43.86
C LEU A 825 17.00 -19.77 43.37
N PRO A 826 17.57 -20.70 44.16
CA PRO A 826 17.96 -22.02 43.65
C PRO A 826 16.76 -22.88 43.17
N SER A 827 15.57 -22.62 43.71
CA SER A 827 14.35 -23.32 43.32
C SER A 827 13.73 -22.80 42.01
N SER A 828 14.14 -21.65 41.49
CA SER A 828 13.58 -21.11 40.24
C SER A 828 14.29 -21.65 39.01
N LEU A 829 15.58 -21.98 39.11
CA LEU A 829 16.41 -22.32 37.95
C LEU A 829 16.12 -23.74 37.47
N THR A 830 15.66 -23.86 36.22
CA THR A 830 15.33 -25.14 35.57
C THR A 830 16.26 -25.46 34.40
N TYR A 831 16.87 -24.43 33.80
CA TYR A 831 17.79 -24.56 32.67
C TYR A 831 19.10 -23.81 32.93
N LEU A 832 20.22 -24.52 32.85
CA LEU A 832 21.55 -23.95 32.99
C LEU A 832 22.50 -24.48 31.90
N ASP A 833 23.05 -23.55 31.11
CA ASP A 833 24.13 -23.82 30.17
C ASP A 833 25.39 -23.08 30.61
N MET A 834 26.41 -23.87 30.95
CA MET A 834 27.74 -23.44 31.37
C MET A 834 28.83 -24.09 30.50
N SER A 835 28.48 -24.50 29.29
CA SER A 835 29.43 -25.11 28.37
C SER A 835 30.62 -24.17 28.09
N SER A 836 31.79 -24.74 27.86
CA SER A 836 33.05 -24.03 27.57
C SER A 836 33.50 -23.06 28.67
N CYS A 837 32.95 -23.14 29.88
CA CYS A 837 33.42 -22.34 31.01
C CYS A 837 34.72 -22.93 31.57
N SER A 838 35.64 -22.07 32.00
CA SER A 838 36.94 -22.50 32.55
C SER A 838 36.87 -22.95 34.02
N SER A 839 35.71 -22.83 34.68
CA SER A 839 35.56 -23.18 36.10
C SER A 839 35.44 -24.70 36.30
N SER A 840 36.23 -25.25 37.22
CA SER A 840 36.08 -26.62 37.72
C SER A 840 35.25 -26.71 39.01
N ASN A 841 34.98 -25.58 39.68
CA ASN A 841 34.19 -25.54 40.91
C ASN A 841 32.70 -25.39 40.57
N LEU A 842 31.91 -26.39 40.95
CA LEU A 842 30.46 -26.48 40.72
C LEU A 842 29.66 -26.63 42.03
N TYR A 843 30.20 -26.20 43.17
CA TYR A 843 29.56 -26.35 44.49
C TYR A 843 28.11 -25.87 44.52
N PHE A 844 27.82 -24.74 43.87
CA PHE A 844 26.49 -24.15 43.79
C PHE A 844 25.42 -25.10 43.21
N LEU A 845 25.79 -26.09 42.38
CA LEU A 845 24.84 -27.06 41.81
C LEU A 845 24.17 -27.93 42.88
N GLY A 846 24.81 -28.13 44.03
CA GLY A 846 24.23 -28.91 45.13
C GLY A 846 22.90 -28.37 45.67
N ASN A 847 22.61 -27.09 45.42
CA ASN A 847 21.36 -26.43 45.84
C ASN A 847 20.31 -26.34 44.72
N MET A 848 20.64 -26.71 43.47
CA MET A 848 19.81 -26.51 42.28
C MET A 848 18.88 -27.71 41.99
N ARG A 849 18.03 -28.08 42.95
CA ARG A 849 17.23 -29.32 42.89
C ARG A 849 16.11 -29.34 41.83
N ASN A 850 15.73 -28.19 41.29
CA ASN A 850 14.71 -28.09 40.24
C ASN A 850 15.31 -28.08 38.82
N LEU A 851 16.64 -28.21 38.70
CA LEU A 851 17.31 -28.16 37.43
C LEU A 851 16.94 -29.40 36.57
N GLU A 852 16.39 -29.14 35.39
CA GLU A 852 15.99 -30.18 34.45
C GLU A 852 17.00 -30.35 33.31
N HIS A 853 17.72 -29.27 32.97
CA HIS A 853 18.68 -29.22 31.87
C HIS A 853 20.00 -28.62 32.36
N LEU A 854 21.08 -29.39 32.21
CA LEU A 854 22.44 -28.98 32.52
C LEU A 854 23.39 -29.30 31.37
N ASP A 855 23.96 -28.26 30.77
CA ASP A 855 25.04 -28.40 29.79
C ASP A 855 26.36 -27.91 30.38
N LEU A 856 27.33 -28.82 30.42
CA LEU A 856 28.69 -28.57 30.91
C LEU A 856 29.75 -29.00 29.90
N SER A 857 29.37 -29.15 28.64
CA SER A 857 30.26 -29.60 27.57
C SER A 857 31.48 -28.69 27.40
N TYR A 858 32.61 -29.21 26.91
CA TYR A 858 33.85 -28.45 26.68
C TYR A 858 34.42 -27.74 27.92
N SER A 859 34.00 -28.15 29.11
CA SER A 859 34.52 -27.64 30.38
C SER A 859 35.56 -28.60 30.95
N ARG A 860 36.49 -28.09 31.77
CA ARG A 860 37.53 -28.91 32.45
C ARG A 860 36.97 -29.65 33.66
N ILE A 861 35.85 -30.35 33.46
CA ILE A 861 35.20 -31.13 34.51
C ILE A 861 35.91 -32.45 34.66
N ILE A 862 36.40 -32.67 35.88
CA ILE A 862 36.99 -33.92 36.35
C ILE A 862 35.94 -34.73 37.11
N SER A 863 36.19 -36.03 37.29
CA SER A 863 35.21 -36.97 37.87
C SER A 863 34.67 -36.58 39.25
N ASP A 864 35.45 -35.85 40.07
CA ASP A 864 35.02 -35.39 41.41
C ASP A 864 33.85 -34.40 41.36
N ALA A 865 33.68 -33.69 40.24
CA ALA A 865 32.58 -32.73 40.08
C ALA A 865 31.23 -33.41 39.75
N ILE A 866 31.22 -34.71 39.46
CA ILE A 866 30.00 -35.48 39.20
C ILE A 866 29.13 -35.63 40.45
N GLU A 867 29.72 -35.61 41.65
CA GLU A 867 28.95 -35.67 42.90
C GLU A 867 27.99 -34.47 43.05
N TYR A 868 28.41 -33.27 42.63
CA TYR A 868 27.54 -32.10 42.64
C TYR A 868 26.39 -32.21 41.63
N ILE A 869 26.62 -32.87 40.50
CA ILE A 869 25.58 -33.14 39.49
C ILE A 869 24.58 -34.18 40.02
N ALA A 870 25.07 -35.22 40.70
CA ALA A 870 24.22 -36.24 41.33
C ALA A 870 23.27 -35.63 42.38
N ASN A 871 23.70 -34.57 43.08
CA ASN A 871 22.88 -33.84 44.06
C ASN A 871 21.69 -33.06 43.46
N ILE A 872 21.67 -32.82 42.14
CA ILE A 872 20.50 -32.26 41.45
C ILE A 872 19.31 -33.24 41.54
N GLY A 873 19.59 -34.54 41.44
CA GLY A 873 18.65 -35.60 41.74
C GLY A 873 17.56 -35.83 40.67
N MET A 874 16.33 -36.08 41.13
CA MET A 874 15.25 -36.64 40.31
C MET A 874 14.73 -35.75 39.19
N ASN A 875 15.00 -34.44 39.19
CA ASN A 875 14.44 -33.55 38.16
C ASN A 875 15.30 -33.46 36.90
N LEU A 876 16.57 -33.90 36.95
CA LEU A 876 17.49 -33.79 35.83
C LEU A 876 17.08 -34.72 34.69
N LYS A 877 16.72 -34.13 33.53
CA LYS A 877 16.27 -34.84 32.32
C LYS A 877 17.30 -34.83 31.22
N PHE A 878 18.14 -33.80 31.16
CA PHE A 878 19.20 -33.63 30.16
C PHE A 878 20.54 -33.30 30.84
N LEU A 879 21.57 -34.06 30.47
CA LEU A 879 22.95 -33.82 30.89
C LEU A 879 23.89 -33.97 29.70
N SER A 880 24.72 -32.96 29.45
CA SER A 880 25.85 -33.08 28.53
C SER A 880 27.18 -32.83 29.24
N LEU A 881 28.07 -33.80 29.10
CA LEU A 881 29.46 -33.78 29.58
C LEU A 881 30.42 -34.01 28.39
N SER A 882 29.99 -33.67 27.18
CA SER A 882 30.76 -33.89 25.96
C SER A 882 32.08 -33.11 26.00
N ASN A 883 33.18 -33.68 25.50
CA ASN A 883 34.51 -33.05 25.53
C ASN A 883 34.95 -32.61 26.94
N SER A 884 34.63 -33.42 27.96
CA SER A 884 35.12 -33.27 29.33
C SER A 884 36.16 -34.34 29.68
N GLU A 885 36.75 -34.25 30.88
CA GLU A 885 37.72 -35.23 31.38
C GLU A 885 37.07 -36.36 32.20
N VAL A 886 35.75 -36.53 32.09
CA VAL A 886 34.98 -37.56 32.80
C VAL A 886 35.40 -38.97 32.38
N THR A 887 35.57 -39.85 33.38
CA THR A 887 35.95 -41.26 33.20
C THR A 887 34.75 -42.20 33.37
N SER A 888 34.87 -43.45 32.88
CA SER A 888 33.80 -44.47 32.99
C SER A 888 33.33 -44.69 34.43
N GLN A 889 34.24 -44.60 35.40
CA GLN A 889 33.95 -44.80 36.83
C GLN A 889 33.02 -43.73 37.41
N ALA A 890 33.09 -42.50 36.88
CA ALA A 890 32.25 -41.40 37.35
C ALA A 890 30.77 -41.61 37.01
N LEU A 891 30.46 -42.41 35.98
CA LEU A 891 29.08 -42.75 35.62
C LEU A 891 28.38 -43.64 36.65
N CYS A 892 29.13 -44.35 37.50
CA CYS A 892 28.57 -45.13 38.60
C CYS A 892 27.79 -44.23 39.58
N VAL A 893 28.29 -43.02 39.85
CA VAL A 893 27.65 -42.05 40.74
C VAL A 893 26.34 -41.53 40.15
N LEU A 894 26.28 -41.35 38.83
CA LEU A 894 25.05 -40.97 38.13
C LEU A 894 24.05 -42.12 38.05
N ALA A 895 24.54 -43.36 37.92
CA ALA A 895 23.74 -44.58 37.87
C ALA A 895 23.09 -44.86 39.25
N GLY A 896 21.93 -44.25 39.50
CA GLY A 896 21.15 -44.41 40.73
C GLY A 896 20.72 -43.09 41.38
N THR A 897 21.31 -41.97 40.98
CA THR A 897 21.02 -40.65 41.56
C THR A 897 20.17 -39.75 40.65
N VAL A 898 20.19 -40.01 39.33
CA VAL A 898 19.42 -39.24 38.33
C VAL A 898 18.40 -40.11 37.58
N PRO A 899 17.36 -40.64 38.27
CA PRO A 899 16.45 -41.64 37.71
C PRO A 899 15.57 -41.14 36.54
N SER A 900 15.40 -39.83 36.40
CA SER A 900 14.61 -39.20 35.32
C SER A 900 15.46 -38.74 34.14
N LEU A 901 16.76 -39.03 34.13
CA LEU A 901 17.65 -38.64 33.04
C LEU A 901 17.22 -39.35 31.75
N THR A 902 16.82 -38.57 30.75
CA THR A 902 16.35 -39.07 29.46
C THR A 902 17.39 -38.91 28.36
N THR A 903 18.26 -37.91 28.49
CA THR A 903 19.29 -37.59 27.51
C THR A 903 20.64 -37.44 28.19
N LEU A 904 21.62 -38.21 27.74
CA LEU A 904 23.00 -38.17 28.21
C LEU A 904 23.95 -38.07 27.01
N SER A 905 24.78 -37.02 26.97
CA SER A 905 25.84 -36.89 25.97
C SER A 905 27.22 -36.95 26.62
N LEU A 906 28.01 -37.92 26.15
CA LEU A 906 29.37 -38.21 26.60
C LEU A 906 30.34 -38.23 25.42
N ALA A 907 29.97 -37.58 24.31
CA ALA A 907 30.77 -37.57 23.09
C ALA A 907 32.17 -37.01 23.36
N HIS A 908 33.19 -37.55 22.70
CA HIS A 908 34.58 -37.10 22.83
C HIS A 908 35.12 -37.11 24.28
N THR A 909 34.67 -38.04 25.11
CA THR A 909 35.21 -38.28 26.46
C THR A 909 36.16 -39.48 26.46
N LYS A 910 36.90 -39.68 27.56
CA LYS A 910 37.83 -40.80 27.76
C LYS A 910 37.13 -42.09 28.21
N ILE A 911 35.82 -42.21 27.98
CA ILE A 911 34.99 -43.31 28.44
C ILE A 911 35.20 -44.56 27.57
N ASP A 912 35.32 -45.72 28.20
CA ASP A 912 35.55 -47.03 27.58
C ASP A 912 34.38 -48.00 27.81
N ASP A 913 34.51 -49.26 27.37
CA ASP A 913 33.43 -50.27 27.41
C ASP A 913 32.82 -50.47 28.81
N SER A 914 33.58 -50.20 29.88
CA SER A 914 33.09 -50.38 31.26
C SER A 914 31.94 -49.45 31.61
N ALA A 915 31.80 -48.31 30.92
CA ALA A 915 30.70 -47.38 31.12
C ALA A 915 29.33 -47.93 30.69
N LEU A 916 29.29 -48.86 29.73
CA LEU A 916 28.03 -49.41 29.24
C LEU A 916 27.24 -50.12 30.34
N LEU A 917 27.93 -50.71 31.33
CA LEU A 917 27.31 -51.31 32.51
C LEU A 917 26.54 -50.27 33.31
N TYR A 918 27.16 -49.14 33.66
CA TYR A 918 26.52 -48.09 34.44
C TYR A 918 25.41 -47.38 33.66
N ILE A 919 25.59 -47.15 32.36
CA ILE A 919 24.59 -46.56 31.47
C ILE A 919 23.35 -47.47 31.39
N SER A 920 23.53 -48.79 31.33
CA SER A 920 22.42 -49.76 31.28
C SER A 920 21.51 -49.73 32.52
N MET A 921 22.02 -49.19 33.63
CA MET A 921 21.29 -49.05 34.89
C MET A 921 20.46 -47.76 34.97
N MET A 922 20.49 -46.88 33.96
CA MET A 922 19.73 -45.63 33.93
C MET A 922 18.34 -45.87 33.29
N PRO A 923 17.26 -45.97 34.08
CA PRO A 923 15.99 -46.56 33.62
C PRO A 923 15.21 -45.68 32.64
N SER A 924 15.41 -44.36 32.69
CA SER A 924 14.67 -43.39 31.87
C SER A 924 15.43 -42.96 30.62
N LEU A 925 16.66 -43.46 30.41
CA LEU A 925 17.55 -42.99 29.35
C LEU A 925 17.02 -43.41 27.97
N ARG A 926 16.83 -42.44 27.09
CA ARG A 926 16.29 -42.61 25.73
C ARG A 926 17.28 -42.20 24.66
N ILE A 927 18.07 -41.17 24.94
CA ILE A 927 19.02 -40.59 23.99
C ILE A 927 20.39 -40.63 24.61
N LEU A 928 21.30 -41.33 23.95
CA LEU A 928 22.67 -41.52 24.39
C LEU A 928 23.64 -41.21 23.25
N ASN A 929 24.55 -40.28 23.48
CA ASN A 929 25.60 -39.94 22.53
C ASN A 929 26.98 -40.37 23.06
N LEU A 930 27.53 -41.42 22.46
CA LEU A 930 28.86 -41.99 22.74
C LEU A 930 29.82 -41.80 21.56
N SER A 931 29.55 -40.83 20.68
CA SER A 931 30.41 -40.64 19.51
C SER A 931 31.83 -40.26 19.92
N ARG A 932 32.82 -40.91 19.28
CA ARG A 932 34.25 -40.66 19.50
C ARG A 932 34.73 -40.84 20.94
N THR A 933 34.15 -41.79 21.66
CA THR A 933 34.66 -42.30 22.94
C THR A 933 35.72 -43.40 22.73
N CYS A 934 36.30 -43.91 23.80
CA CYS A 934 37.25 -45.04 23.80
C CYS A 934 36.57 -46.43 23.83
N ILE A 935 35.25 -46.50 23.66
CA ILE A 935 34.49 -47.75 23.48
C ILE A 935 34.96 -48.47 22.21
N LYS A 936 35.41 -49.72 22.35
CA LYS A 936 36.00 -50.52 21.27
C LYS A 936 35.13 -51.76 21.07
N ASP A 937 34.32 -51.74 20.01
CA ASP A 937 33.44 -52.84 19.69
C ASP A 937 34.22 -54.09 19.22
N GLU A 938 34.36 -55.08 20.11
CA GLU A 938 34.55 -56.50 19.72
C GLU A 938 33.67 -57.48 20.51
N ARG A 939 32.71 -57.02 21.33
CA ARG A 939 31.92 -57.90 22.22
C ARG A 939 30.42 -57.64 22.29
N ILE A 940 29.81 -56.99 21.30
CA ILE A 940 28.33 -57.03 21.16
C ILE A 940 27.92 -58.34 20.46
N LYS A 941 28.28 -59.47 21.07
CA LYS A 941 27.64 -60.78 20.90
C LYS A 941 27.14 -61.18 22.29
N TYR A 942 26.00 -60.63 22.69
CA TYR A 942 25.11 -61.38 23.54
C TYR A 942 23.99 -61.86 22.63
N SER A 943 23.84 -63.18 22.51
CA SER A 943 22.72 -63.71 21.74
C SER A 943 21.41 -63.36 22.45
N LYS A 944 20.31 -63.34 21.71
CA LYS A 944 18.97 -63.11 22.27
C LYS A 944 18.62 -64.10 23.39
N GLU A 945 19.29 -65.26 23.45
CA GLU A 945 19.14 -66.24 24.52
C GLU A 945 19.80 -65.80 25.84
N GLU A 946 21.00 -65.22 25.82
CA GLU A 946 21.72 -64.79 27.05
C GLU A 946 21.04 -63.58 27.74
N MET A 947 20.42 -62.69 26.97
CA MET A 947 19.63 -61.58 27.51
C MET A 947 18.29 -62.03 28.12
N MET A 948 17.70 -63.14 27.65
CA MET A 948 16.49 -63.70 28.26
C MET A 948 16.79 -64.46 29.56
N GLU A 949 17.94 -65.13 29.68
CA GLU A 949 18.36 -65.78 30.92
C GLU A 949 18.66 -64.78 32.05
N LEU A 950 19.30 -63.65 31.74
CA LEU A 950 19.60 -62.60 32.73
C LEU A 950 18.34 -61.82 33.18
N GLN A 951 17.36 -61.61 32.29
CA GLN A 951 16.06 -61.04 32.67
C GLN A 951 15.20 -62.01 33.49
N HIS A 952 15.38 -63.33 33.32
CA HIS A 952 14.67 -64.32 34.10
C HIS A 952 15.28 -64.52 35.50
N GLN A 953 16.60 -64.41 35.65
CA GLN A 953 17.30 -64.42 36.94
C GLN A 953 17.02 -63.17 37.79
N ALA A 954 16.81 -62.01 37.18
CA ALA A 954 16.46 -60.78 37.89
C ALA A 954 15.02 -60.76 38.45
N LYS A 955 14.14 -61.66 37.99
CA LYS A 955 12.73 -61.74 38.40
C LYS A 955 12.42 -62.81 39.45
N SER A 956 13.34 -63.71 39.79
CA SER A 956 13.02 -64.89 40.63
C SER A 956 13.62 -64.94 42.05
N ASN A 957 14.50 -64.03 42.47
CA ASN A 957 15.12 -64.13 43.81
C ASN A 957 14.59 -63.09 44.81
N SER A 958 13.35 -63.32 45.24
CA SER A 958 12.88 -62.93 46.58
C SER A 958 13.15 -64.08 47.56
N SER A 959 14.39 -64.27 48.01
CA SER A 959 14.72 -64.86 49.32
C SER A 959 16.24 -65.00 49.50
N MET A 960 16.64 -64.81 50.75
CA MET A 960 17.97 -64.96 51.36
C MET A 960 18.91 -66.00 50.70
N HIS A 961 20.21 -65.70 50.60
CA HIS A 961 21.14 -65.91 51.72
C HIS A 961 22.59 -65.49 51.38
N VAL A 962 23.18 -64.82 52.36
CA VAL A 962 24.60 -64.52 52.54
C VAL A 962 25.45 -65.80 52.50
N ALA A 963 26.16 -66.08 51.40
CA ALA A 963 27.25 -67.09 51.42
C ALA A 963 28.28 -67.04 50.27
N GLN A 964 28.12 -66.25 49.21
CA GLN A 964 29.00 -66.36 48.03
C GLN A 964 29.45 -65.01 47.44
N LEU A 965 30.15 -64.20 48.25
CA LEU A 965 30.90 -63.02 47.80
C LEU A 965 32.41 -63.30 47.80
N PRO A 966 33.18 -62.81 46.80
CA PRO A 966 34.64 -62.79 46.82
C PRO A 966 35.21 -61.92 47.96
N PRO A 967 36.47 -62.15 48.41
CA PRO A 967 37.04 -61.57 49.63
C PRO A 967 37.23 -60.04 49.63
N GLU A 968 37.08 -59.39 48.47
CA GLU A 968 37.41 -57.96 48.28
C GLU A 968 36.26 -57.00 48.62
N LEU A 969 35.04 -57.52 48.85
CA LEU A 969 33.87 -56.74 49.30
C LEU A 969 33.63 -56.81 50.83
N ARG A 970 34.57 -57.38 51.60
CA ARG A 970 34.53 -57.34 53.07
C ARG A 970 35.53 -56.32 53.62
N ARG A 971 35.22 -55.02 53.51
CA ARG A 971 35.63 -53.95 54.45
C ARG A 971 35.24 -52.56 53.91
N SER A 972 34.00 -52.17 54.11
CA SER A 972 33.59 -50.95 54.84
C SER A 972 32.07 -50.85 54.76
N VAL A 973 31.47 -50.86 55.94
CA VAL A 973 30.10 -50.46 56.26
C VAL A 973 30.00 -48.95 56.12
#